data_AF-A0A5A7SNG4-F1
#
_entry.id   AF-A0A5A7SNG4-F1
#
_cell.length_a   1.000
_cell.length_b   1.000
_cell.length_c   1.000
_cell.angle_alpha   90.00
_cell.angle_beta   90.00
_cell.angle_gamma   90.00
#
_symmetry.space_group_name_H-M   'P 1'
#
loop_
_entity.id
_entity.type
_entity.pdbx_description
1 polymer ?
#
loop_
_entity_poly.entity_id
_entity_poly.type
_entity_poly.pdbx_seq_one_letter_code
_entity_poly.pdbx_strand_id
1 'polypeptide(L)'
;MELSSLFNLTVRRSLGTIWLCIYMLVLSQSTRSVLSESKYLIGLGSHDITGPAADVNMMGYANAEQIASGVHFRLRARAFIVAEPQGKRVVFVNLDACMASQIVTIKVLERLKARYGDLYTEKNVAISGIHSHAGPGGYLQYIVYIVTSLGFVRQSFDVLVDGIEKSIIQAHENLSPGSILINKGELIDAGVNRSPSAYLNNPASERSKYKYDVDKEMTLLKFIDDEWGPVGTFNWFATHGTSMSRTNSLISGDNKGAAARFMEDWFEQKGTGTLHPGESEADSIPRRVSNIIPEVYKDKQELLERAASFQSQPGRPATRALSVSSRVRNVLRQADRPQFVSAFCQSNCGDVSPNTLGAFCLDTELPCDFNHSTCGGKNELCYGRGPGYPDEFESTRIIGERQFRKAVDLFGKASEHLTGKVDFRHSYVDFSHLEVSLTKQGGAAEVVKTCPAAMGFAFAAGTTDGPGAFDFKQGDDKGNPFWKLVRNLLKAPGNEQISCQSPKPILLDTGEMKIPYDWAPTILPIQILRIGQLVILSVPGEFTTMAGRRLRDAVKTVLTTGANKEFNSNVHVVIAGLTNTYSQYVTTFEEYKMQRYESTETWENRGIWPRRLKRGWRSLCKNFSEIADDGRKLIFNIEEYKRINSQIEKRQQQQVILSFDGPALDWYRSRDEREAFKDWADLVQRMLIRFRSIRDGTSVGRFLSIKQETTVEEYRNWFDKLLALVAFLQTVMMKLALKIENREMVRKECGLSSVYRGKLSFKPNAKNTTTVTANETQADGNFPMRTTTLRGVTTGDNRREGPTKRLSDTEFQSQREKKYLVGQQWKDKEKKELRMLVVKENGEEMEIIEEEYYDADVKSIEIN
;
A
#
# COMPACT_ATOMS: atom_id res chain seq x y z
N MET A 1 8.62 -40.62 -92.07
CA MET A 1 9.35 -40.26 -90.83
C MET A 1 8.61 -39.12 -90.13
N GLU A 2 7.46 -39.39 -89.49
CA GLU A 2 6.71 -38.35 -88.74
C GLU A 2 5.97 -38.93 -87.52
N LEU A 3 6.64 -39.82 -86.77
CA LEU A 3 6.08 -40.37 -85.53
C LEU A 3 7.03 -40.27 -84.32
N SER A 4 8.25 -39.74 -84.48
CA SER A 4 9.25 -39.64 -83.41
C SER A 4 9.33 -38.26 -82.72
N SER A 5 8.70 -37.21 -83.24
CA SER A 5 8.80 -35.86 -82.64
C SER A 5 7.69 -35.52 -81.63
N LEU A 6 6.52 -36.16 -81.74
CA LEU A 6 5.38 -35.91 -80.83
C LEU A 6 5.47 -36.67 -79.50
N PHE A 7 6.15 -37.83 -79.48
CA PHE A 7 6.37 -38.59 -78.24
C PHE A 7 7.39 -37.92 -77.31
N ASN A 8 8.39 -37.21 -77.87
CA ASN A 8 9.42 -36.55 -77.08
C ASN A 8 8.97 -35.23 -76.44
N LEU A 9 7.96 -34.54 -76.99
CA LEU A 9 7.42 -33.32 -76.37
C LEU A 9 6.47 -33.63 -75.19
N THR A 10 5.71 -34.72 -75.31
CA THR A 10 4.72 -35.09 -74.29
C THR A 10 5.39 -35.66 -73.04
N VAL A 11 6.46 -36.45 -73.20
CA VAL A 11 7.27 -36.99 -72.09
C VAL A 11 8.12 -35.90 -71.42
N ARG A 12 8.64 -34.90 -72.18
CA ARG A 12 9.34 -33.75 -71.59
C ARG A 12 8.42 -32.82 -70.80
N ARG A 13 7.18 -32.62 -71.25
CA ARG A 13 6.19 -31.82 -70.52
C ARG A 13 5.75 -32.52 -69.23
N SER A 14 5.51 -33.83 -69.25
CA SER A 14 5.13 -34.58 -68.05
C SER A 14 6.26 -34.69 -67.03
N LEU A 15 7.51 -34.91 -67.45
CA LEU A 15 8.69 -34.86 -66.58
C LEU A 15 8.93 -33.46 -66.00
N GLY A 16 8.68 -32.40 -66.78
CA GLY A 16 8.75 -31.01 -66.31
C GLY A 16 7.71 -30.68 -65.25
N THR A 17 6.46 -31.14 -65.40
CA THR A 17 5.43 -31.00 -64.36
C THR A 17 5.74 -31.83 -63.12
N ILE A 18 6.31 -33.03 -63.26
CA ILE A 18 6.71 -33.85 -62.10
C ILE A 18 7.86 -33.18 -61.35
N TRP A 19 8.87 -32.65 -62.06
CA TRP A 19 9.94 -31.87 -61.44
C TRP A 19 9.44 -30.56 -60.82
N LEU A 20 8.47 -29.88 -61.42
CA LEU A 20 7.85 -28.69 -60.84
C LEU A 20 7.04 -29.06 -59.59
N CYS A 21 6.31 -30.17 -59.58
CA CYS A 21 5.58 -30.66 -58.41
C CYS A 21 6.53 -31.11 -57.30
N ILE A 22 7.65 -31.77 -57.63
CA ILE A 22 8.69 -32.15 -56.67
C ILE A 22 9.41 -30.90 -56.16
N TYR A 23 9.72 -29.93 -57.02
CA TYR A 23 10.32 -28.66 -56.63
C TYR A 23 9.38 -27.84 -55.75
N MET A 24 8.08 -27.83 -56.04
CA MET A 24 7.03 -27.22 -55.21
C MET A 24 6.77 -28.00 -53.91
N LEU A 25 6.94 -29.33 -53.90
CA LEU A 25 6.90 -30.15 -52.68
C LEU A 25 8.14 -29.94 -51.81
N VAL A 26 9.33 -29.83 -52.41
CA VAL A 26 10.58 -29.49 -51.74
C VAL A 26 10.56 -28.05 -51.27
N LEU A 27 9.97 -27.11 -52.03
CA LEU A 27 9.65 -25.75 -51.58
C LEU A 27 8.60 -25.78 -50.45
N SER A 28 7.59 -26.63 -50.50
CA SER A 28 6.62 -26.77 -49.39
C SER A 28 7.24 -27.38 -48.12
N GLN A 29 8.25 -28.24 -48.29
CA GLN A 29 9.02 -28.85 -47.20
C GLN A 29 10.17 -27.97 -46.71
N SER A 30 10.66 -27.02 -47.52
CA SER A 30 11.62 -25.97 -47.13
C SER A 30 10.93 -24.66 -46.70
N THR A 31 9.63 -24.51 -46.99
CA THR A 31 8.69 -23.60 -46.31
C THR A 31 7.97 -24.25 -45.15
N ARG A 32 8.39 -25.45 -44.71
CA ARG A 32 8.62 -25.61 -43.26
C ARG A 32 9.83 -24.75 -42.92
N SER A 33 9.64 -23.43 -43.04
CA SER A 33 10.35 -22.54 -42.15
C SER A 33 10.17 -23.16 -40.78
N VAL A 34 11.29 -23.44 -40.11
CA VAL A 34 11.36 -23.36 -38.66
C VAL A 34 10.34 -22.31 -38.25
N LEU A 35 9.23 -22.75 -37.64
CA LEU A 35 8.28 -21.82 -37.02
C LEU A 35 9.15 -21.06 -36.02
N SER A 36 9.60 -19.88 -36.43
CA SER A 36 10.31 -18.93 -35.58
C SER A 36 9.49 -18.86 -34.31
N GLU A 37 10.16 -19.12 -33.17
CA GLU A 37 9.58 -19.13 -31.83
C GLU A 37 8.43 -18.13 -31.74
N SER A 38 7.23 -18.60 -31.40
CA SER A 38 6.13 -17.68 -31.15
C SER A 38 6.54 -16.75 -30.03
N LYS A 39 6.97 -15.53 -30.38
CA LYS A 39 7.35 -14.47 -29.44
C LYS A 39 6.17 -14.15 -28.54
N TYR A 40 6.45 -13.82 -27.28
CA TYR A 40 5.40 -13.37 -26.38
C TYR A 40 4.86 -12.01 -26.86
N LEU A 41 3.61 -11.72 -26.51
CA LEU A 41 3.16 -10.34 -26.41
C LEU A 41 3.49 -9.85 -25.00
N ILE A 42 4.20 -8.74 -24.90
CA ILE A 42 4.56 -8.09 -23.64
C ILE A 42 3.93 -6.72 -23.58
N GLY A 43 3.49 -6.29 -22.41
CA GLY A 43 2.93 -4.97 -22.21
C GLY A 43 3.19 -4.49 -20.80
N LEU A 44 3.58 -3.24 -20.63
CA LEU A 44 3.93 -2.66 -19.33
C LEU A 44 3.17 -1.36 -19.08
N GLY A 45 2.85 -1.10 -17.82
CA GLY A 45 2.11 0.09 -17.39
C GLY A 45 2.49 0.53 -15.98
N SER A 46 2.37 1.82 -15.70
CA SER A 46 2.70 2.42 -14.41
C SER A 46 1.74 3.57 -14.11
N HIS A 47 1.07 3.51 -12.96
CA HIS A 47 0.12 4.55 -12.55
C HIS A 47 0.32 4.94 -11.08
N ASP A 48 -0.01 6.20 -10.75
CA ASP A 48 0.00 6.71 -9.37
C ASP A 48 -1.03 5.99 -8.49
N ILE A 49 -0.62 5.63 -7.27
CA ILE A 49 -1.44 5.05 -6.19
C ILE A 49 -1.25 5.80 -4.86
N THR A 50 -0.72 7.02 -4.91
CA THR A 50 -0.47 7.83 -3.71
C THR A 50 -1.80 8.19 -3.02
N GLY A 51 -1.98 7.69 -1.81
CA GLY A 51 -3.14 8.02 -0.97
C GLY A 51 -3.06 9.38 -0.28
N PRO A 52 -3.92 9.62 0.72
CA PRO A 52 -3.98 10.88 1.45
C PRO A 52 -2.64 11.21 2.11
N ALA A 53 -2.10 12.39 1.82
CA ALA A 53 -0.80 12.84 2.29
C ALA A 53 -0.81 13.47 3.69
N ALA A 54 -1.99 13.60 4.32
CA ALA A 54 -2.17 14.19 5.63
C ALA A 54 -3.26 13.43 6.41
N ASP A 55 -3.16 13.46 7.75
CA ASP A 55 -4.19 12.99 8.70
C ASP A 55 -4.62 11.52 8.57
N VAL A 56 -3.78 10.69 7.93
CA VAL A 56 -4.00 9.24 7.79
C VAL A 56 -2.81 8.49 8.37
N ASN A 57 -3.08 7.54 9.26
CA ASN A 57 -2.05 6.67 9.82
C ASN A 57 -1.35 5.86 8.72
N MET A 58 -0.05 5.72 8.83
CA MET A 58 0.75 4.93 7.90
C MET A 58 0.60 3.42 8.18
N MET A 59 0.70 2.61 7.14
CA MET A 59 0.56 1.15 7.23
C MET A 59 1.90 0.47 7.38
N GLY A 60 2.03 -0.41 8.36
CA GLY A 60 3.24 -1.20 8.60
C GLY A 60 3.57 -1.29 10.09
N TYR A 61 4.06 -0.20 10.68
CA TYR A 61 4.55 -0.17 12.06
C TYR A 61 3.47 -0.27 13.15
N ALA A 62 2.19 -0.23 12.78
CA ALA A 62 1.07 -0.21 13.74
C ALA A 62 1.20 0.88 14.82
N ASN A 63 1.82 2.01 14.47
CA ASN A 63 2.07 3.13 15.37
C ASN A 63 0.97 4.21 15.21
N ALA A 64 0.18 4.42 16.26
CA ALA A 64 -0.89 5.42 16.25
C ALA A 64 -0.38 6.86 16.08
N GLU A 65 0.88 7.13 16.43
CA GLU A 65 1.52 8.45 16.28
C GLU A 65 2.12 8.65 14.88
N GLN A 66 2.23 7.58 14.08
CA GLN A 66 2.75 7.67 12.72
C GLN A 66 1.63 8.07 11.76
N ILE A 67 1.47 9.38 11.58
CA ILE A 67 0.45 10.00 10.75
C ILE A 67 1.14 10.65 9.55
N ALA A 68 0.62 10.41 8.34
CA ALA A 68 1.11 11.09 7.15
C ALA A 68 0.98 12.61 7.33
N SER A 69 2.04 13.35 6.98
CA SER A 69 2.12 14.82 7.06
C SER A 69 2.74 15.44 5.80
N GLY A 70 3.02 14.63 4.77
CA GLY A 70 3.57 15.07 3.51
C GLY A 70 3.95 13.92 2.60
N VAL A 71 4.68 14.22 1.53
CA VAL A 71 5.14 13.25 0.54
C VAL A 71 6.63 13.45 0.31
N HIS A 72 7.42 12.40 0.53
CA HIS A 72 8.82 12.35 0.10
C HIS A 72 8.88 12.09 -1.41
N PHE A 73 8.24 11.01 -1.87
CA PHE A 73 7.95 10.78 -3.29
C PHE A 73 6.72 9.90 -3.48
N ARG A 74 6.10 10.00 -4.66
CA ARG A 74 4.84 9.33 -4.97
C ARG A 74 4.98 7.81 -5.11
N LEU A 75 3.89 7.12 -4.81
CA LEU A 75 3.74 5.68 -4.88
C LEU A 75 3.17 5.27 -6.25
N ARG A 76 3.67 4.19 -6.85
CA ARG A 76 3.19 3.67 -8.14
C ARG A 76 2.71 2.21 -8.07
N ALA A 77 1.69 1.90 -8.85
CA ALA A 77 1.39 0.53 -9.27
C ALA A 77 2.06 0.29 -10.62
N ARG A 78 2.88 -0.75 -10.72
CA ARG A 78 3.62 -1.13 -11.93
C ARG A 78 3.19 -2.51 -12.37
N ALA A 79 2.65 -2.63 -13.58
CA ALA A 79 2.12 -3.86 -14.12
C ALA A 79 2.95 -4.34 -15.31
N PHE A 80 3.13 -5.65 -15.42
CA PHE A 80 3.43 -6.30 -16.69
C PHE A 80 2.33 -7.28 -17.08
N ILE A 81 2.15 -7.43 -18.39
CA ILE A 81 1.34 -8.47 -19.01
C ILE A 81 2.24 -9.27 -19.93
N VAL A 82 2.17 -10.60 -19.82
CA VAL A 82 2.79 -11.52 -20.78
C VAL A 82 1.70 -12.42 -21.33
N ALA A 83 1.56 -12.46 -22.64
CA ALA A 83 0.57 -13.24 -23.34
C ALA A 83 1.19 -14.06 -24.47
N GLU A 84 0.64 -15.23 -24.71
CA GLU A 84 0.84 -15.94 -25.97
C GLU A 84 -0.04 -15.29 -27.05
N PRO A 85 0.42 -15.13 -28.31
CA PRO A 85 -0.33 -14.46 -29.37
C PRO A 85 -1.77 -14.96 -29.57
N GLN A 86 -2.02 -16.26 -29.37
CA GLN A 86 -3.35 -16.88 -29.43
C GLN A 86 -3.65 -17.74 -28.19
N GLY A 87 -3.05 -17.40 -27.03
CA GLY A 87 -3.09 -18.28 -25.87
C GLY A 87 -3.32 -17.57 -24.54
N LYS A 88 -2.75 -18.16 -23.49
CA LYS A 88 -2.95 -17.67 -22.13
C LYS A 88 -2.17 -16.38 -21.91
N ARG A 89 -2.64 -15.60 -20.96
CA ARG A 89 -1.95 -14.40 -20.48
C ARG A 89 -1.93 -14.35 -18.98
N VAL A 90 -0.88 -13.74 -18.44
CA VAL A 90 -0.72 -13.45 -17.01
C VAL A 90 -0.46 -11.97 -16.81
N VAL A 91 -0.93 -11.46 -15.69
CA VAL A 91 -0.73 -10.09 -15.22
C VAL A 91 -0.08 -10.16 -13.84
N PHE A 92 0.98 -9.40 -13.65
CA PHE A 92 1.59 -9.20 -12.34
C PHE A 92 1.70 -7.70 -12.08
N VAL A 93 1.18 -7.27 -10.94
CA VAL A 93 1.21 -5.87 -10.50
C VAL A 93 2.02 -5.76 -9.22
N ASN A 94 3.02 -4.89 -9.23
CA ASN A 94 3.84 -4.54 -8.08
C ASN A 94 3.45 -3.15 -7.57
N LEU A 95 3.06 -3.05 -6.30
CA LEU A 95 2.57 -1.84 -5.67
C LEU A 95 3.62 -1.24 -4.75
N ASP A 96 3.87 0.06 -4.86
CA ASP A 96 4.57 0.85 -3.85
C ASP A 96 3.68 1.03 -2.60
N ALA A 97 3.27 -0.07 -1.97
CA ALA A 97 2.40 -0.15 -0.80
C ALA A 97 2.90 -1.24 0.17
N CYS A 98 2.36 -1.26 1.39
CA CYS A 98 2.79 -2.18 2.43
C CYS A 98 2.43 -3.64 2.11
N MET A 99 1.25 -3.90 1.57
CA MET A 99 0.83 -5.25 1.17
C MET A 99 -0.36 -5.17 0.21
N ALA A 100 -0.62 -6.25 -0.53
CA ALA A 100 -1.89 -6.41 -1.22
C ALA A 100 -3.04 -6.61 -0.22
N SER A 101 -4.26 -6.28 -0.66
CA SER A 101 -5.48 -6.34 0.16
C SER A 101 -6.55 -7.15 -0.55
N GLN A 102 -7.22 -8.04 0.17
CA GLN A 102 -8.28 -8.89 -0.40
C GLN A 102 -9.42 -8.06 -1.02
N ILE A 103 -9.91 -7.03 -0.32
CA ILE A 103 -10.99 -6.18 -0.84
C ILE A 103 -10.55 -5.37 -2.07
N VAL A 104 -9.28 -4.92 -2.11
CA VAL A 104 -8.72 -4.22 -3.27
C VAL A 104 -8.64 -5.18 -4.45
N THR A 105 -8.09 -6.39 -4.25
CA THR A 105 -8.00 -7.42 -5.29
C THR A 105 -9.37 -7.79 -5.85
N ILE A 106 -10.36 -8.03 -4.99
CA ILE A 106 -11.74 -8.33 -5.41
C ILE A 106 -12.30 -7.18 -6.24
N LYS A 107 -12.14 -5.93 -5.80
CA LYS A 107 -12.71 -4.79 -6.51
C LYS A 107 -12.03 -4.53 -7.86
N VAL A 108 -10.72 -4.70 -7.93
CA VAL A 108 -9.97 -4.61 -9.20
C VAL A 108 -10.46 -5.68 -10.18
N LEU A 109 -10.57 -6.94 -9.74
CA LEU A 109 -11.07 -8.03 -10.58
C LEU A 109 -12.51 -7.79 -11.06
N GLU A 110 -13.38 -7.24 -10.21
CA GLU A 110 -14.74 -6.86 -10.60
C GLU A 110 -14.73 -5.83 -11.74
N ARG A 111 -13.91 -4.78 -11.64
CA ARG A 111 -13.80 -3.73 -12.67
C ARG A 111 -13.16 -4.24 -13.96
N LEU A 112 -12.11 -5.05 -13.86
CA LEU A 112 -11.49 -5.69 -15.02
C LEU A 112 -12.46 -6.63 -15.72
N LYS A 113 -13.27 -7.37 -14.97
CA LYS A 113 -14.31 -8.24 -15.54
C LYS A 113 -15.38 -7.44 -16.28
N ALA A 114 -15.82 -6.32 -15.72
CA ALA A 114 -16.77 -5.43 -16.39
C ALA A 114 -16.21 -4.86 -17.72
N ARG A 115 -14.90 -4.59 -17.78
CA ARG A 115 -14.23 -4.02 -18.96
C ARG A 115 -13.81 -5.05 -20.02
N TYR A 116 -13.27 -6.18 -19.59
CA TYR A 116 -12.59 -7.15 -20.45
C TYR A 116 -13.22 -8.56 -20.42
N GLY A 117 -14.37 -8.73 -19.77
CA GLY A 117 -14.99 -10.04 -19.59
C GLY A 117 -14.09 -10.98 -18.78
N ASP A 118 -14.00 -12.25 -19.18
CA ASP A 118 -13.21 -13.25 -18.45
C ASP A 118 -11.71 -13.26 -18.84
N LEU A 119 -11.22 -12.20 -19.47
CA LEU A 119 -9.81 -12.09 -19.88
C LEU A 119 -8.85 -11.97 -18.69
N TYR A 120 -9.28 -11.27 -17.64
CA TYR A 120 -8.53 -11.02 -16.42
C TYR A 120 -9.35 -11.49 -15.22
N THR A 121 -8.85 -12.52 -14.54
CA THR A 121 -9.53 -13.23 -13.45
C THR A 121 -8.58 -13.44 -12.28
N GLU A 122 -9.09 -13.93 -11.16
CA GLU A 122 -8.30 -14.33 -9.99
C GLU A 122 -7.22 -15.36 -10.34
N LYS A 123 -7.38 -16.08 -11.45
CA LYS A 123 -6.45 -17.13 -11.85
C LYS A 123 -5.17 -16.57 -12.45
N ASN A 124 -5.25 -15.47 -13.20
CA ASN A 124 -4.14 -14.96 -14.00
C ASN A 124 -3.70 -13.53 -13.66
N VAL A 125 -4.33 -12.88 -12.68
CA VAL A 125 -3.91 -11.59 -12.13
C VAL A 125 -3.32 -11.79 -10.74
N ALA A 126 -2.09 -11.33 -10.53
CA ALA A 126 -1.42 -11.27 -9.24
C ALA A 126 -1.11 -9.82 -8.86
N ILE A 127 -1.42 -9.42 -7.63
CA ILE A 127 -1.17 -8.06 -7.11
C ILE A 127 -0.31 -8.17 -5.85
N SER A 128 0.90 -7.62 -5.85
CA SER A 128 1.92 -7.78 -4.80
C SER A 128 2.38 -6.41 -4.27
N GLY A 129 2.57 -6.26 -2.96
CA GLY A 129 3.14 -5.05 -2.36
C GLY A 129 4.67 -5.12 -2.19
N ILE A 130 5.36 -4.00 -2.36
CA ILE A 130 6.81 -3.91 -2.06
C ILE A 130 7.12 -3.89 -0.56
N HIS A 131 6.10 -3.88 0.29
CA HIS A 131 6.26 -3.82 1.73
C HIS A 131 6.95 -2.55 2.24
N SER A 132 6.58 -1.40 1.67
CA SER A 132 6.91 -0.08 2.24
C SER A 132 6.04 0.19 3.46
N HIS A 133 6.68 0.52 4.59
CA HIS A 133 6.01 0.95 5.83
C HIS A 133 5.72 2.46 5.84
N ALA A 134 6.03 3.15 4.73
CA ALA A 134 5.86 4.59 4.57
C ALA A 134 4.72 4.96 3.60
N GLY A 135 3.66 4.14 3.51
CA GLY A 135 2.43 4.42 2.75
C GLY A 135 1.21 4.63 3.66
N PRO A 136 0.15 5.33 3.21
CA PRO A 136 -1.07 5.52 3.99
C PRO A 136 -1.86 4.21 4.15
N GLY A 137 -2.44 4.01 5.34
CA GLY A 137 -3.23 2.82 5.68
C GLY A 137 -4.73 2.92 5.36
N GLY A 138 -5.51 2.05 6.01
CA GLY A 138 -6.98 2.08 5.94
C GLY A 138 -7.60 1.41 4.70
N TYR A 139 -6.86 0.57 3.96
CA TYR A 139 -7.36 -0.09 2.75
C TYR A 139 -7.53 -1.62 2.89
N LEU A 140 -7.29 -2.17 4.07
CA LEU A 140 -7.52 -3.59 4.39
C LEU A 140 -8.89 -3.76 5.06
N GLN A 141 -9.55 -4.90 4.83
CA GLN A 141 -10.92 -5.13 5.31
C GLN A 141 -11.02 -5.74 6.72
N TYR A 142 -9.98 -6.42 7.22
CA TYR A 142 -10.05 -7.18 8.47
C TYR A 142 -9.70 -6.30 9.68
N ILE A 143 -10.37 -6.54 10.82
CA ILE A 143 -10.29 -5.67 12.01
C ILE A 143 -8.84 -5.47 12.47
N VAL A 144 -8.03 -6.52 12.45
CA VAL A 144 -6.65 -6.46 12.94
C VAL A 144 -5.80 -5.42 12.20
N TYR A 145 -6.13 -5.14 10.94
CA TYR A 145 -5.46 -4.14 10.11
C TYR A 145 -6.14 -2.76 10.14
N ILE A 146 -7.46 -2.74 10.31
CA ILE A 146 -8.23 -1.49 10.37
C ILE A 146 -7.97 -0.74 11.67
N VAL A 147 -7.83 -1.46 12.80
CA VAL A 147 -7.60 -0.85 14.11
C VAL A 147 -6.33 0.00 14.13
N THR A 148 -5.26 -0.44 13.45
CA THR A 148 -3.99 0.29 13.37
C THR A 148 -4.07 1.54 12.49
N SER A 149 -5.04 1.58 11.58
CA SER A 149 -5.32 2.74 10.72
C SER A 149 -6.50 3.59 11.20
N LEU A 150 -6.99 3.31 12.42
CA LEU A 150 -8.14 3.96 13.06
C LEU A 150 -9.44 3.90 12.24
N GLY A 151 -9.54 3.00 11.28
CA GLY A 151 -10.69 2.89 10.40
C GLY A 151 -10.34 2.55 8.95
N PHE A 152 -11.39 2.32 8.17
CA PHE A 152 -11.28 2.17 6.73
C PHE A 152 -11.24 3.56 6.08
N VAL A 153 -10.15 3.86 5.36
CA VAL A 153 -9.93 5.14 4.69
C VAL A 153 -10.28 4.97 3.22
N ARG A 154 -11.48 5.43 2.85
CA ARG A 154 -12.03 5.25 1.51
C ARG A 154 -11.12 5.81 0.41
N GLN A 155 -10.48 6.95 0.67
CA GLN A 155 -9.54 7.58 -0.28
C GLN A 155 -8.34 6.68 -0.57
N SER A 156 -7.72 6.08 0.46
CA SER A 156 -6.62 5.11 0.29
C SER A 156 -7.06 3.90 -0.53
N PHE A 157 -8.25 3.38 -0.27
CA PHE A 157 -8.82 2.26 -1.01
C PHE A 157 -9.08 2.62 -2.49
N ASP A 158 -9.76 3.74 -2.76
CA ASP A 158 -10.14 4.12 -4.12
C ASP A 158 -8.92 4.40 -5.00
N VAL A 159 -7.89 5.10 -4.49
CA VAL A 159 -6.67 5.35 -5.29
C VAL A 159 -5.90 4.08 -5.61
N LEU A 160 -5.90 3.10 -4.69
CA LEU A 160 -5.26 1.80 -4.94
C LEU A 160 -6.02 1.04 -6.03
N VAL A 161 -7.35 0.92 -5.92
CA VAL A 161 -8.17 0.25 -6.93
C VAL A 161 -8.03 0.93 -8.30
N ASP A 162 -8.17 2.25 -8.35
CA ASP A 162 -8.09 3.05 -9.57
C ASP A 162 -6.71 2.96 -10.22
N GLY A 163 -5.64 3.11 -9.44
CA GLY A 163 -4.28 3.07 -9.97
C GLY A 163 -3.86 1.67 -10.42
N ILE A 164 -4.28 0.62 -9.72
CA ILE A 164 -4.06 -0.76 -10.16
C ILE A 164 -4.78 -1.01 -11.48
N GLU A 165 -6.08 -0.71 -11.58
CA GLU A 165 -6.85 -0.88 -12.80
C GLU A 165 -6.21 -0.14 -13.97
N LYS A 166 -5.84 1.14 -13.78
CA LYS A 166 -5.20 1.95 -14.83
C LYS A 166 -3.83 1.43 -15.23
N SER A 167 -3.02 0.92 -14.29
CA SER A 167 -1.73 0.31 -14.63
C SER A 167 -1.90 -0.93 -15.52
N ILE A 168 -2.95 -1.74 -15.28
CA ILE A 168 -3.27 -2.92 -16.10
C ILE A 168 -3.84 -2.50 -17.46
N ILE A 169 -4.70 -1.48 -17.51
CA ILE A 169 -5.21 -0.94 -18.78
C ILE A 169 -4.05 -0.44 -19.63
N GLN A 170 -3.15 0.36 -19.07
CA GLN A 170 -1.97 0.85 -19.79
C GLN A 170 -1.08 -0.31 -20.28
N ALA A 171 -0.84 -1.32 -19.44
CA ALA A 171 -0.09 -2.50 -19.84
C ALA A 171 -0.80 -3.32 -20.93
N HIS A 172 -2.14 -3.38 -20.94
CA HIS A 172 -2.93 -4.02 -21.97
C HIS A 172 -2.85 -3.27 -23.31
N GLU A 173 -2.97 -1.95 -23.27
CA GLU A 173 -2.91 -1.09 -24.45
C GLU A 173 -1.50 -1.07 -25.07
N ASN A 174 -0.47 -1.28 -24.25
CA ASN A 174 0.92 -1.39 -24.69
C ASN A 174 1.34 -2.81 -25.10
N LEU A 175 0.41 -3.76 -25.31
CA LEU A 175 0.76 -5.12 -25.71
C LEU A 175 1.38 -5.15 -27.12
N SER A 176 2.62 -5.61 -27.21
CA SER A 176 3.38 -5.71 -28.46
C SER A 176 4.23 -7.00 -28.50
N PRO A 177 4.59 -7.51 -29.69
CA PRO A 177 5.53 -8.61 -29.81
C PRO A 177 6.88 -8.30 -29.18
N GLY A 178 7.40 -9.23 -28.39
CA GLY A 178 8.69 -9.06 -27.74
C GLY A 178 9.21 -10.34 -27.08
N SER A 179 10.32 -10.18 -26.35
CA SER A 179 10.99 -11.24 -25.63
C SER A 179 11.28 -10.83 -24.19
N ILE A 180 11.48 -11.83 -23.33
CA ILE A 180 11.80 -11.62 -21.92
C ILE A 180 13.12 -12.33 -21.65
N LEU A 181 14.08 -11.61 -21.10
CA LEU A 181 15.34 -12.17 -20.61
C LEU A 181 15.30 -12.28 -19.09
N ILE A 182 15.95 -13.30 -18.55
CA ILE A 182 16.15 -13.49 -17.11
C ILE A 182 17.62 -13.43 -16.76
N ASN A 183 17.94 -12.89 -15.58
CA ASN A 183 19.29 -12.93 -15.03
C ASN A 183 19.26 -12.96 -13.50
N LYS A 184 20.34 -13.44 -12.88
CA LYS A 184 20.46 -13.59 -11.43
C LYS A 184 21.84 -13.16 -10.94
N GLY A 185 21.89 -12.59 -9.74
CA GLY A 185 23.16 -12.24 -9.12
C GLY A 185 23.07 -11.95 -7.65
N GLU A 186 24.21 -12.09 -6.97
CA GLU A 186 24.35 -11.90 -5.53
C GLU A 186 24.48 -10.39 -5.19
N LEU A 187 23.68 -9.92 -4.22
CA LEU A 187 23.66 -8.58 -3.63
C LEU A 187 23.82 -8.70 -2.11
N ILE A 188 24.98 -8.30 -1.59
CA ILE A 188 25.40 -8.64 -0.21
C ILE A 188 24.93 -7.65 0.84
N ASP A 189 24.93 -6.36 0.53
CA ASP A 189 24.86 -5.26 1.49
C ASP A 189 23.50 -4.54 1.48
N ALA A 190 22.42 -5.19 1.05
CA ALA A 190 21.07 -4.61 0.99
C ALA A 190 20.06 -5.24 1.96
N GLY A 191 20.52 -6.10 2.88
CA GLY A 191 19.68 -6.65 3.94
C GLY A 191 20.42 -7.57 4.91
N VAL A 192 19.97 -7.63 6.17
CA VAL A 192 20.51 -8.46 7.27
C VAL A 192 19.38 -9.21 7.99
N ASN A 193 19.70 -10.35 8.62
CA ASN A 193 18.69 -11.08 9.37
C ASN A 193 18.35 -10.35 10.68
N ARG A 194 17.08 -10.05 10.93
CA ARG A 194 16.62 -9.37 12.16
C ARG A 194 16.17 -10.32 13.28
N SER A 195 16.10 -11.61 12.98
CA SER A 195 15.79 -12.71 13.91
C SER A 195 16.81 -13.87 13.79
N PRO A 196 18.12 -13.61 13.88
CA PRO A 196 19.17 -14.60 13.62
C PRO A 196 19.11 -15.80 14.59
N SER A 197 18.72 -15.58 15.84
CA SER A 197 18.48 -16.66 16.83
C SER A 197 17.40 -17.64 16.37
N ALA A 198 16.34 -17.17 15.70
CA ALA A 198 15.32 -18.03 15.11
C ALA A 198 15.85 -18.82 13.90
N TYR A 199 16.58 -18.15 13.00
CA TYR A 199 17.21 -18.82 11.86
C TYR A 199 18.15 -19.95 12.29
N LEU A 200 18.97 -19.73 13.33
CA LEU A 200 19.92 -20.72 13.84
C LEU A 200 19.27 -21.98 14.40
N ASN A 201 17.98 -21.93 14.76
CA ASN A 201 17.23 -23.09 15.23
C ASN A 201 16.89 -24.07 14.09
N ASN A 202 16.94 -23.64 12.82
CA ASN A 202 16.83 -24.55 11.69
C ASN A 202 17.97 -25.60 11.70
N PRO A 203 17.74 -26.83 11.20
CA PRO A 203 18.74 -27.91 11.25
C PRO A 203 20.08 -27.50 10.64
N ALA A 204 21.19 -27.79 11.34
CA ALA A 204 22.52 -27.40 10.89
C ALA A 204 22.87 -27.96 9.50
N SER A 205 22.42 -29.17 9.19
CA SER A 205 22.60 -29.81 7.87
C SER A 205 21.81 -29.16 6.74
N GLU A 206 20.75 -28.41 7.05
CA GLU A 206 20.02 -27.60 6.08
C GLU A 206 20.69 -26.23 5.93
N ARG A 207 21.05 -25.59 7.05
CA ARG A 207 21.74 -24.29 7.04
C ARG A 207 23.06 -24.33 6.29
N SER A 208 23.84 -25.41 6.41
CA SER A 208 25.14 -25.57 5.73
C SER A 208 25.05 -25.61 4.20
N LYS A 209 23.84 -25.75 3.62
CA LYS A 209 23.62 -25.67 2.17
C LYS A 209 23.64 -24.24 1.64
N TYR A 210 23.52 -23.25 2.52
CA TYR A 210 23.42 -21.85 2.16
C TYR A 210 24.58 -21.06 2.77
N LYS A 211 25.16 -20.15 1.99
CA LYS A 211 26.29 -19.30 2.43
C LYS A 211 25.87 -18.23 3.43
N TYR A 212 24.60 -17.80 3.39
CA TYR A 212 24.06 -16.69 4.17
C TYR A 212 22.75 -17.07 4.87
N ASP A 213 22.45 -16.38 5.96
CA ASP A 213 21.21 -16.48 6.74
C ASP A 213 20.06 -15.62 6.20
N VAL A 214 20.30 -14.87 5.13
CA VAL A 214 19.30 -14.18 4.30
C VAL A 214 19.53 -14.50 2.83
N ASP A 215 18.51 -14.36 1.99
CA ASP A 215 18.65 -14.54 0.55
C ASP A 215 19.32 -13.34 -0.12
N LYS A 216 20.52 -13.55 -0.65
CA LYS A 216 21.30 -12.52 -1.34
C LYS A 216 21.11 -12.50 -2.86
N GLU A 217 20.37 -13.45 -3.42
CA GLU A 217 20.14 -13.51 -4.88
C GLU A 217 19.03 -12.55 -5.31
N MET A 218 19.35 -11.61 -6.20
CA MET A 218 18.38 -10.83 -6.96
C MET A 218 18.08 -11.55 -8.28
N THR A 219 16.81 -11.70 -8.63
CA THR A 219 16.37 -12.19 -9.96
C THR A 219 15.75 -11.04 -10.75
N LEU A 220 16.30 -10.76 -11.93
CA LEU A 220 15.85 -9.72 -12.84
C LEU A 220 15.15 -10.33 -14.05
N LEU A 221 14.00 -9.77 -14.43
CA LEU A 221 13.40 -9.91 -15.75
C LEU A 221 13.59 -8.64 -16.54
N LYS A 222 14.00 -8.77 -17.80
CA LYS A 222 14.16 -7.68 -18.77
C LYS A 222 13.20 -7.90 -19.92
N PHE A 223 12.33 -6.93 -20.14
CA PHE A 223 11.33 -6.95 -21.20
C PHE A 223 11.88 -6.20 -22.42
N ILE A 224 11.91 -6.86 -23.57
CA ILE A 224 12.42 -6.32 -24.82
C ILE A 224 11.31 -6.36 -25.86
N ASP A 225 10.84 -5.18 -26.24
CA ASP A 225 9.93 -4.96 -27.36
C ASP A 225 10.70 -5.10 -28.69
N ASP A 226 10.08 -5.72 -29.69
CA ASP A 226 10.71 -5.96 -30.99
C ASP A 226 11.00 -4.66 -31.78
N GLU A 227 10.21 -3.61 -31.58
CA GLU A 227 10.37 -2.30 -32.23
C GLU A 227 11.20 -1.33 -31.38
N TRP A 228 10.94 -1.26 -30.08
CA TRP A 228 11.48 -0.23 -29.19
C TRP A 228 12.67 -0.68 -28.34
N GLY A 229 13.03 -1.96 -28.39
CA GLY A 229 14.07 -2.54 -27.56
C GLY A 229 13.63 -2.65 -26.10
N PRO A 230 14.51 -2.42 -25.10
CA PRO A 230 14.13 -2.58 -23.70
C PRO A 230 13.02 -1.60 -23.29
N VAL A 231 11.96 -2.15 -22.68
CA VAL A 231 10.75 -1.40 -22.24
C VAL A 231 10.48 -1.53 -20.74
N GLY A 232 11.18 -2.41 -20.02
CA GLY A 232 11.12 -2.42 -18.56
C GLY A 232 11.85 -3.55 -17.88
N THR A 233 11.83 -3.52 -16.54
CA THR A 233 12.40 -4.57 -15.69
C THR A 233 11.56 -4.88 -14.47
N PHE A 234 11.60 -6.13 -14.02
CA PHE A 234 11.03 -6.57 -12.74
C PHE A 234 12.08 -7.33 -11.95
N ASN A 235 12.32 -6.93 -10.70
CA ASN A 235 13.48 -7.34 -9.91
C ASN A 235 13.04 -7.91 -8.56
N TRP A 236 13.16 -9.22 -8.34
CA TRP A 236 12.84 -9.86 -7.06
C TRP A 236 14.07 -9.92 -6.16
N PHE A 237 13.95 -9.33 -4.95
CA PHE A 237 14.99 -9.37 -3.93
C PHE A 237 14.37 -9.25 -2.53
N ALA A 238 14.84 -10.02 -1.55
CA ALA A 238 14.29 -10.01 -0.19
C ALA A 238 14.95 -8.92 0.67
N THR A 239 14.19 -7.88 1.01
CA THR A 239 14.57 -6.87 2.03
C THR A 239 13.33 -6.05 2.39
N HIS A 240 13.05 -5.82 3.68
CA HIS A 240 11.90 -5.02 4.11
C HIS A 240 11.97 -3.58 3.60
N GLY A 241 10.80 -2.98 3.33
CA GLY A 241 10.69 -1.54 3.06
C GLY A 241 10.54 -0.74 4.35
N THR A 242 11.56 -0.84 5.21
CA THR A 242 11.63 -0.23 6.55
C THR A 242 12.95 0.54 6.74
N SER A 243 13.46 1.15 5.67
CA SER A 243 14.57 2.11 5.79
C SER A 243 14.09 3.44 6.37
N MET A 244 12.88 3.87 5.99
CA MET A 244 12.14 4.94 6.65
C MET A 244 11.53 4.39 7.95
N SER A 245 11.88 4.99 9.08
CA SER A 245 11.51 4.47 10.40
C SER A 245 10.06 4.80 10.80
N ARG A 246 9.63 4.28 11.96
CA ARG A 246 8.30 4.56 12.55
C ARG A 246 8.05 6.02 12.92
N THR A 247 9.08 6.87 12.93
CA THR A 247 8.96 8.32 13.19
C THR A 247 8.81 9.14 11.91
N ASN A 248 9.06 8.54 10.74
CA ASN A 248 8.77 9.17 9.47
C ASN A 248 7.27 9.45 9.33
N SER A 249 6.94 10.63 8.80
CA SER A 249 5.58 11.05 8.46
C SER A 249 5.39 11.39 6.99
N LEU A 250 6.41 11.20 6.14
CA LEU A 250 6.33 11.47 4.70
C LEU A 250 6.02 10.21 3.91
N ILE A 251 5.06 10.28 2.98
CA ILE A 251 4.76 9.17 2.08
C ILE A 251 5.99 8.84 1.21
N SER A 252 6.37 7.57 1.19
CA SER A 252 7.52 7.07 0.44
C SER A 252 7.35 5.62 -0.01
N GLY A 253 7.88 5.30 -1.18
CA GLY A 253 8.06 3.90 -1.62
C GLY A 253 9.25 3.20 -0.94
N ASP A 254 9.89 3.84 0.04
CA ASP A 254 11.05 3.32 0.78
C ASP A 254 12.20 2.91 -0.17
N ASN A 255 13.06 1.98 0.24
CA ASN A 255 14.25 1.61 -0.51
C ASN A 255 13.94 0.96 -1.87
N LYS A 256 12.86 0.17 -1.99
CA LYS A 256 12.45 -0.48 -3.24
C LYS A 256 11.81 0.50 -4.23
N GLY A 257 10.98 1.42 -3.74
CA GLY A 257 10.44 2.50 -4.56
C GLY A 257 11.52 3.47 -5.03
N ALA A 258 12.52 3.74 -4.18
CA ALA A 258 13.70 4.51 -4.58
C ALA A 258 14.51 3.78 -5.67
N ALA A 259 14.76 2.48 -5.51
CA ALA A 259 15.44 1.67 -6.53
C ALA A 259 14.70 1.65 -7.88
N ALA A 260 13.36 1.52 -7.85
CA ALA A 260 12.50 1.59 -9.03
C ALA A 260 12.65 2.93 -9.74
N ARG A 261 12.55 4.02 -9.00
CA ARG A 261 12.72 5.38 -9.51
C ARG A 261 14.11 5.61 -10.09
N PHE A 262 15.18 5.16 -9.41
CA PHE A 262 16.55 5.28 -9.93
C PHE A 262 16.73 4.52 -11.25
N MET A 263 16.12 3.34 -11.38
CA MET A 263 16.16 2.57 -12.63
C MET A 263 15.39 3.24 -13.77
N GLU A 264 14.21 3.79 -13.48
CA GLU A 264 13.39 4.56 -14.44
C GLU A 264 14.15 5.82 -14.91
N ASP A 265 14.65 6.62 -13.97
CA ASP A 265 15.43 7.85 -14.25
C ASP A 265 16.72 7.54 -15.05
N TRP A 266 17.45 6.48 -14.68
CA TRP A 266 18.66 6.04 -15.38
C TRP A 266 18.40 5.66 -16.84
N PHE A 267 17.30 4.93 -17.08
CA PHE A 267 16.96 4.47 -18.43
C PHE A 267 16.52 5.64 -19.32
N GLU A 268 15.72 6.57 -18.79
CA GLU A 268 15.29 7.77 -19.51
C GLU A 268 16.50 8.63 -19.94
N GLN A 269 17.49 8.80 -19.06
CA GLN A 269 18.68 9.60 -19.37
C GLN A 269 19.62 8.97 -20.39
N LYS A 270 19.77 7.63 -20.38
CA LYS A 270 20.51 6.94 -21.45
C LYS A 270 19.86 7.09 -22.83
N GLY A 271 18.53 7.28 -22.88
CA GLY A 271 17.78 7.47 -24.13
C GLY A 271 17.93 8.87 -24.75
N THR A 272 18.21 9.89 -23.94
CA THR A 272 18.45 11.28 -24.38
C THR A 272 19.95 11.50 -24.56
N GLY A 273 20.48 11.22 -25.77
CA GLY A 273 21.91 11.27 -26.08
C GLY A 273 22.63 12.62 -25.91
N THR A 274 22.82 13.07 -24.68
CA THR A 274 23.69 14.18 -24.27
C THR A 274 24.57 13.70 -23.12
N LEU A 275 25.54 12.85 -23.44
CA LEU A 275 26.72 12.63 -22.60
C LEU A 275 27.91 13.14 -23.40
N HIS A 276 28.53 14.21 -22.91
CA HIS A 276 29.81 14.69 -23.43
C HIS A 276 30.86 13.59 -23.25
N PRO A 277 31.70 13.30 -24.26
CA PRO A 277 32.72 12.25 -24.17
C PRO A 277 33.81 12.71 -23.20
N GLY A 278 33.83 12.18 -21.97
CA GLY A 278 34.88 12.50 -21.00
C GLY A 278 34.66 12.07 -19.54
N GLU A 279 33.45 11.75 -19.09
CA GLU A 279 33.21 11.30 -17.71
C GLU A 279 33.00 9.78 -17.63
N SER A 280 33.65 9.13 -16.66
CA SER A 280 33.61 7.69 -16.43
C SER A 280 32.18 7.18 -16.18
N GLU A 281 31.78 6.13 -16.91
CA GLU A 281 30.42 5.56 -16.98
C GLU A 281 29.88 4.89 -15.69
N ALA A 282 30.48 5.08 -14.51
CA ALA A 282 30.14 4.32 -13.31
C ALA A 282 29.74 5.14 -12.06
N ASP A 283 30.01 6.46 -12.00
CA ASP A 283 29.95 7.19 -10.72
C ASP A 283 28.91 8.32 -10.62
N SER A 284 28.21 8.69 -11.70
CA SER A 284 27.22 9.78 -11.63
C SER A 284 25.78 9.26 -11.58
N ILE A 285 25.18 9.32 -10.39
CA ILE A 285 23.73 9.17 -10.22
C ILE A 285 23.02 10.32 -10.97
N PRO A 286 21.91 10.07 -11.67
CA PRO A 286 21.03 11.13 -12.17
C PRO A 286 20.63 12.11 -11.05
N ARG A 287 21.12 13.36 -11.11
CA ARG A 287 20.85 14.45 -10.15
C ARG A 287 19.39 14.95 -10.22
N ARG A 288 18.42 14.09 -9.93
CA ARG A 288 17.00 14.47 -9.70
C ARG A 288 16.43 13.88 -8.41
N VAL A 289 17.30 13.39 -7.53
CA VAL A 289 17.05 13.43 -6.10
C VAL A 289 17.38 14.85 -5.68
N SER A 290 16.42 15.54 -5.07
CA SER A 290 16.71 16.79 -4.38
C SER A 290 17.77 16.50 -3.32
N ASN A 291 19.02 16.82 -3.64
CA ASN A 291 20.02 17.04 -2.62
C ASN A 291 19.41 18.13 -1.74
N ILE A 292 18.99 17.79 -0.53
CA ILE A 292 19.04 18.75 0.56
C ILE A 292 20.53 19.05 0.69
N ILE A 293 20.96 20.12 0.02
CA ILE A 293 22.36 20.50 -0.18
C ILE A 293 22.98 20.72 1.21
N PRO A 294 24.07 20.02 1.60
CA PRO A 294 24.70 20.29 2.88
C PRO A 294 25.48 21.61 2.92
N GLU A 295 25.89 22.20 1.78
CA GLU A 295 26.55 23.52 1.77
C GLU A 295 26.18 24.36 0.52
N VAL A 296 25.43 25.45 0.72
CA VAL A 296 25.01 26.38 -0.37
C VAL A 296 25.80 27.70 -0.38
N TYR A 297 26.78 27.92 0.50
CA TYR A 297 27.29 29.28 0.73
C TYR A 297 28.71 29.59 0.24
N LYS A 298 29.27 28.86 -0.75
CA LYS A 298 30.59 29.25 -1.31
C LYS A 298 30.60 29.75 -2.76
N ASP A 299 29.85 29.16 -3.70
CA ASP A 299 30.12 29.44 -5.13
C ASP A 299 28.95 30.06 -5.91
N LYS A 300 28.04 30.78 -5.25
CA LYS A 300 26.92 31.46 -5.94
C LYS A 300 27.39 32.55 -6.93
N GLN A 301 28.50 33.22 -6.60
CA GLN A 301 28.98 34.37 -7.36
C GLN A 301 29.78 33.95 -8.60
N GLU A 302 30.61 32.90 -8.48
CA GLU A 302 31.35 32.33 -9.62
C GLU A 302 30.40 31.71 -10.67
N LEU A 303 29.32 31.06 -10.22
CA LEU A 303 28.32 30.48 -11.12
C LEU A 303 27.52 31.54 -11.89
N LEU A 304 27.25 32.70 -11.26
CA LEU A 304 26.55 33.82 -11.91
C LEU A 304 27.45 34.52 -12.93
N GLU A 305 28.75 34.69 -12.64
CA GLU A 305 29.72 35.27 -13.59
C GLU A 305 29.97 34.35 -14.79
N ARG A 306 30.07 33.03 -14.57
CA ARG A 306 30.17 32.06 -15.67
C ARG A 306 28.91 32.05 -16.54
N ALA A 307 27.72 32.10 -15.94
CA ALA A 307 26.46 32.18 -16.68
C ALA A 307 26.34 33.47 -17.50
N ALA A 308 26.80 34.61 -16.95
CA ALA A 308 26.81 35.90 -17.64
C ALA A 308 27.83 35.96 -18.80
N SER A 309 28.85 35.10 -18.81
CA SER A 309 29.88 35.06 -19.86
C SER A 309 29.43 34.37 -21.17
N PHE A 310 28.30 33.65 -21.16
CA PHE A 310 27.79 32.97 -22.36
C PHE A 310 26.99 33.93 -23.26
N GLN A 311 27.59 34.41 -24.35
CA GLN A 311 26.85 35.11 -25.41
C GLN A 311 26.12 34.11 -26.32
N SER A 312 24.82 34.33 -26.55
CA SER A 312 24.02 33.55 -27.49
C SER A 312 24.52 33.76 -28.93
N GLN A 313 24.90 32.70 -29.63
CA GLN A 313 25.28 32.80 -31.05
C GLN A 313 24.07 32.98 -31.97
N PRO A 314 24.19 33.77 -33.06
CA PRO A 314 23.16 33.84 -34.08
C PRO A 314 23.08 32.51 -34.83
N GLY A 315 21.85 32.00 -34.99
CA GLY A 315 21.56 30.67 -35.53
C GLY A 315 22.13 30.45 -36.94
N ARG A 316 22.69 29.26 -37.19
CA ARG A 316 23.15 28.83 -38.51
C ARG A 316 22.00 28.20 -39.32
N PRO A 317 21.97 28.37 -40.66
CA PRO A 317 21.01 27.67 -41.51
C PRO A 317 21.23 26.16 -41.44
N ALA A 318 20.16 25.40 -41.21
CA ALA A 318 20.19 23.95 -41.14
C ALA A 318 20.62 23.36 -42.49
N THR A 319 21.66 22.54 -42.47
CA THR A 319 22.08 21.74 -43.62
C THR A 319 20.96 20.82 -44.06
N ARG A 320 20.70 20.86 -45.37
CA ARG A 320 19.63 20.18 -46.08
C ARG A 320 19.97 18.70 -46.25
N ALA A 321 19.93 17.93 -45.17
CA ALA A 321 20.01 16.47 -45.22
C ALA A 321 19.16 15.88 -44.10
N LEU A 322 17.86 15.75 -44.38
CA LEU A 322 16.83 14.90 -43.79
C LEU A 322 15.51 15.65 -43.97
N SER A 323 14.59 15.10 -44.78
CA SER A 323 13.32 15.75 -45.09
C SER A 323 12.55 16.03 -43.79
N VAL A 324 11.83 17.15 -43.75
CA VAL A 324 10.93 17.51 -42.64
C VAL A 324 9.97 16.37 -42.31
N SER A 325 9.57 15.57 -43.30
CA SER A 325 8.74 14.37 -43.15
C SER A 325 9.42 13.18 -42.44
N SER A 326 10.75 13.12 -42.35
CA SER A 326 11.49 12.15 -41.51
C SER A 326 11.57 12.62 -40.05
N ARG A 327 11.78 13.93 -39.81
CA ARG A 327 11.81 14.49 -38.45
C ARG A 327 10.43 14.48 -37.80
N VAL A 328 9.38 14.84 -38.54
CA VAL A 328 8.00 14.77 -38.04
C VAL A 328 7.57 13.33 -37.76
N ARG A 329 7.98 12.36 -38.60
CA ARG A 329 7.73 10.93 -38.34
C ARG A 329 8.52 10.38 -37.15
N ASN A 330 9.76 10.80 -36.93
CA ASN A 330 10.54 10.38 -35.75
C ASN A 330 10.01 10.98 -34.45
N VAL A 331 9.56 12.25 -34.45
CA VAL A 331 8.96 12.88 -33.26
C VAL A 331 7.59 12.26 -32.93
N LEU A 332 6.78 11.96 -33.94
CA LEU A 332 5.52 11.22 -33.76
C LEU A 332 5.77 9.78 -33.28
N ARG A 333 6.74 9.07 -33.87
CA ARG A 333 7.17 7.73 -33.41
C ARG A 333 7.66 7.72 -31.96
N GLN A 334 8.34 8.78 -31.51
CA GLN A 334 8.81 8.89 -30.14
C GLN A 334 7.68 9.16 -29.13
N ALA A 335 6.56 9.75 -29.58
CA ALA A 335 5.35 9.92 -28.77
C ALA A 335 4.59 8.59 -28.54
N ASP A 336 4.77 7.62 -29.44
CA ASP A 336 4.17 6.28 -29.36
C ASP A 336 5.03 5.28 -28.58
N ARG A 337 6.27 5.64 -28.20
CA ARG A 337 7.16 4.75 -27.44
C ARG A 337 6.60 4.55 -26.03
N PRO A 338 6.39 3.30 -25.57
CA PRO A 338 5.95 3.05 -24.20
C PRO A 338 7.00 3.54 -23.19
N GLN A 339 6.53 4.14 -22.09
CA GLN A 339 7.39 4.55 -20.99
C GLN A 339 8.10 3.33 -20.40
N PHE A 340 9.39 3.47 -20.08
CA PHE A 340 10.12 2.41 -19.40
C PHE A 340 9.58 2.22 -17.98
N VAL A 341 9.21 0.99 -17.62
CA VAL A 341 8.67 0.65 -16.29
C VAL A 341 9.64 -0.25 -15.55
N SER A 342 10.03 0.12 -14.31
CA SER A 342 10.88 -0.71 -13.47
C SER A 342 10.25 -0.99 -12.12
N ALA A 343 10.13 -2.27 -11.75
CA ALA A 343 9.60 -2.68 -10.44
C ALA A 343 10.64 -3.44 -9.62
N PHE A 344 10.70 -3.15 -8.31
CA PHE A 344 11.49 -3.92 -7.33
C PHE A 344 10.53 -4.68 -6.43
N CYS A 345 10.33 -5.95 -6.75
CA CYS A 345 9.37 -6.84 -6.13
C CYS A 345 9.91 -7.42 -4.81
N GLN A 346 8.98 -7.75 -3.91
CA GLN A 346 9.30 -8.50 -2.72
C GLN A 346 9.45 -10.00 -2.99
N SER A 347 10.21 -10.66 -2.13
CA SER A 347 10.34 -12.11 -2.07
C SER A 347 9.96 -12.60 -0.67
N ASN A 348 10.72 -13.51 -0.08
CA ASN A 348 10.63 -13.99 1.29
C ASN A 348 11.45 -13.10 2.25
N CYS A 349 10.96 -11.89 2.50
CA CYS A 349 11.64 -10.90 3.33
C CYS A 349 11.33 -10.99 4.83
N GLY A 350 10.52 -11.94 5.30
CA GLY A 350 9.92 -11.92 6.65
C GLY A 350 10.89 -11.65 7.82
N ASP A 351 12.13 -12.10 7.71
CA ASP A 351 13.20 -11.91 8.70
C ASP A 351 14.37 -11.04 8.18
N VAL A 352 14.19 -10.25 7.12
CA VAL A 352 15.25 -9.51 6.42
C VAL A 352 15.05 -8.00 6.53
N SER A 353 15.88 -7.35 7.34
CA SER A 353 15.87 -5.90 7.54
C SER A 353 16.82 -5.18 6.57
N PRO A 354 16.47 -3.98 6.06
CA PRO A 354 17.40 -3.12 5.31
C PRO A 354 18.40 -2.38 6.22
N ASN A 355 18.27 -2.50 7.55
CA ASN A 355 19.09 -1.79 8.52
C ASN A 355 20.42 -2.52 8.76
N THR A 356 21.30 -2.41 7.77
CA THR A 356 22.47 -3.29 7.61
C THR A 356 23.61 -3.09 8.63
N LEU A 357 23.59 -2.04 9.45
CA LEU A 357 24.64 -1.85 10.47
C LEU A 357 24.40 -2.74 11.71
N GLY A 358 23.20 -3.32 11.85
CA GLY A 358 22.81 -4.15 12.99
C GLY A 358 21.94 -3.40 13.99
N ALA A 359 21.57 -4.09 15.08
CA ALA A 359 20.67 -3.57 16.10
C ALA A 359 21.42 -3.18 17.39
N PHE A 360 21.20 -1.96 17.86
CA PHE A 360 21.90 -1.37 19.00
C PHE A 360 20.92 -0.66 19.93
N CYS A 361 21.34 -0.57 21.18
CA CYS A 361 20.65 0.18 22.22
C CYS A 361 20.89 1.69 22.04
N LEU A 362 19.81 2.48 22.00
CA LEU A 362 19.91 3.93 21.81
C LEU A 362 20.60 4.67 22.95
N ASP A 363 20.56 4.12 24.17
CA ASP A 363 21.09 4.72 25.40
C ASP A 363 22.56 4.39 25.66
N THR A 364 22.97 3.15 25.37
CA THR A 364 24.29 2.60 25.72
C THR A 364 25.19 2.35 24.51
N GLU A 365 24.63 2.42 23.29
CA GLU A 365 25.29 2.06 22.02
C GLU A 365 25.78 0.60 21.93
N LEU A 366 25.49 -0.23 22.94
CA LEU A 366 25.82 -1.64 22.92
C LEU A 366 24.89 -2.41 21.96
N PRO A 367 25.34 -3.53 21.39
CA PRO A 367 24.47 -4.43 20.63
C PRO A 367 23.27 -4.88 21.47
N CYS A 368 22.10 -4.95 20.85
CA CYS A 368 20.92 -5.49 21.54
C CYS A 368 21.10 -6.95 21.95
N ASP A 369 20.33 -7.40 22.93
CA ASP A 369 20.26 -8.82 23.27
C ASP A 369 19.85 -9.68 22.05
N PHE A 370 20.62 -10.74 21.82
CA PHE A 370 20.53 -11.58 20.61
C PHE A 370 19.23 -12.40 20.52
N ASN A 371 18.68 -12.83 21.65
CA ASN A 371 17.52 -13.72 21.70
C ASN A 371 16.19 -12.97 21.80
N HIS A 372 16.20 -11.80 22.44
CA HIS A 372 15.00 -11.06 22.80
C HIS A 372 14.93 -9.66 22.17
N SER A 373 16.00 -9.17 21.54
CA SER A 373 16.10 -7.82 20.98
C SER A 373 15.74 -6.75 22.01
N THR A 374 16.46 -6.79 23.14
CA THR A 374 16.23 -5.88 24.26
C THR A 374 17.50 -5.17 24.73
N CYS A 375 17.30 -4.05 25.41
CA CYS A 375 18.28 -3.21 26.08
C CYS A 375 17.84 -3.05 27.52
N GLY A 376 18.67 -3.48 28.49
CA GLY A 376 18.25 -3.55 29.89
C GLY A 376 17.00 -4.41 30.13
N GLY A 377 16.75 -5.39 29.25
CA GLY A 377 15.57 -6.24 29.29
C GLY A 377 14.29 -5.61 28.72
N LYS A 378 14.36 -4.46 28.07
CA LYS A 378 13.24 -3.76 27.41
C LYS A 378 13.48 -3.62 25.91
N ASN A 379 12.44 -3.73 25.08
CA ASN A 379 12.57 -3.69 23.62
C ASN A 379 12.62 -2.26 23.06
N GLU A 380 12.07 -1.27 23.76
CA GLU A 380 11.79 0.06 23.20
C GLU A 380 13.04 0.85 22.80
N LEU A 381 14.21 0.48 23.32
CA LEU A 381 15.49 1.13 23.00
C LEU A 381 16.33 0.33 22.00
N CYS A 382 15.88 -0.86 21.58
CA CYS A 382 16.62 -1.69 20.63
C CYS A 382 16.23 -1.37 19.18
N TYR A 383 17.11 -0.69 18.44
CA TYR A 383 16.86 -0.27 17.06
C TYR A 383 17.89 -0.78 16.07
N GLY A 384 17.42 -1.27 14.92
CA GLY A 384 18.21 -1.51 13.73
C GLY A 384 18.68 -0.18 13.13
N ARG A 385 19.95 -0.12 12.73
CA ARG A 385 20.55 1.08 12.13
C ARG A 385 20.81 0.86 10.63
N GLY A 386 20.25 1.73 9.81
CA GLY A 386 20.54 1.81 8.37
C GLY A 386 21.96 2.28 8.07
N PRO A 387 22.47 2.07 6.85
CA PRO A 387 23.83 2.48 6.47
C PRO A 387 24.04 4.00 6.47
N GLY A 388 22.98 4.79 6.45
CA GLY A 388 23.04 6.26 6.56
C GLY A 388 22.76 6.79 7.96
N TYR A 389 22.66 5.91 8.98
CA TYR A 389 22.30 6.30 10.35
C TYR A 389 23.13 7.51 10.85
N PRO A 390 22.49 8.50 11.50
CA PRO A 390 21.09 8.53 11.92
C PRO A 390 20.09 8.99 10.84
N ASP A 391 20.52 9.25 9.60
CA ASP A 391 19.65 9.70 8.52
C ASP A 391 18.95 8.52 7.82
N GLU A 392 17.64 8.44 8.00
CA GLU A 392 16.77 7.44 7.37
C GLU A 392 16.55 7.68 5.87
N PHE A 393 16.60 8.93 5.40
CA PHE A 393 16.51 9.26 3.98
C PHE A 393 17.77 8.80 3.26
N GLU A 394 18.93 9.05 3.87
CA GLU A 394 20.21 8.57 3.33
C GLU A 394 20.30 7.05 3.38
N SER A 395 19.82 6.41 4.46
CA SER A 395 19.71 4.95 4.53
C SER A 395 18.83 4.39 3.41
N THR A 396 17.68 5.01 3.17
CA THR A 396 16.75 4.66 2.09
C THR A 396 17.40 4.81 0.72
N ARG A 397 18.13 5.91 0.50
CA ARG A 397 18.87 6.18 -0.74
C ARG A 397 19.96 5.13 -0.98
N ILE A 398 20.79 4.83 0.02
CA ILE A 398 21.89 3.86 -0.08
C ILE A 398 21.35 2.44 -0.38
N ILE A 399 20.34 1.97 0.35
CA ILE A 399 19.78 0.62 0.14
C ILE A 399 19.05 0.54 -1.21
N GLY A 400 18.34 1.60 -1.61
CA GLY A 400 17.73 1.69 -2.94
C GLY A 400 18.77 1.69 -4.05
N GLU A 401 19.86 2.42 -3.88
CA GLU A 401 20.97 2.49 -4.83
C GLU A 401 21.68 1.15 -4.98
N ARG A 402 21.94 0.42 -3.88
CA ARG A 402 22.53 -0.92 -3.91
C ARG A 402 21.69 -1.90 -4.74
N GLN A 403 20.36 -1.87 -4.54
CA GLN A 403 19.42 -2.67 -5.33
C GLN A 403 19.44 -2.23 -6.82
N PHE A 404 19.38 -0.93 -7.08
CA PHE A 404 19.42 -0.36 -8.43
C PHE A 404 20.69 -0.73 -9.19
N ARG A 405 21.88 -0.52 -8.61
CA ARG A 405 23.18 -0.84 -9.24
C ARG A 405 23.27 -2.31 -9.61
N LYS A 406 22.79 -3.21 -8.73
CA LYS A 406 22.71 -4.64 -9.05
C LYS A 406 21.75 -4.90 -10.21
N ALA A 407 20.58 -4.27 -10.24
CA ALA A 407 19.64 -4.41 -11.34
C ALA A 407 20.23 -3.93 -12.68
N VAL A 408 20.95 -2.81 -12.70
CA VAL A 408 21.64 -2.31 -13.90
C VAL A 408 22.70 -3.30 -14.40
N ASP A 409 23.51 -3.85 -13.49
CA ASP A 409 24.50 -4.88 -13.81
C ASP A 409 23.84 -6.12 -14.44
N LEU A 410 22.78 -6.62 -13.83
CA LEU A 410 22.02 -7.76 -14.32
C LEU A 410 21.32 -7.46 -15.66
N PHE A 411 20.82 -6.24 -15.84
CA PHE A 411 20.15 -5.79 -17.07
C PHE A 411 21.10 -5.75 -18.26
N GLY A 412 22.34 -5.29 -18.04
CA GLY A 412 23.39 -5.26 -19.07
C GLY A 412 23.90 -6.65 -19.45
N LYS A 413 23.93 -7.59 -18.49
CA LYS A 413 24.45 -8.96 -18.66
C LYS A 413 23.38 -10.01 -19.01
N ALA A 414 22.10 -9.67 -19.00
CA ALA A 414 21.02 -10.62 -19.25
C ALA A 414 21.10 -11.19 -20.67
N SER A 415 21.15 -12.52 -20.77
CA SER A 415 21.28 -13.26 -22.04
C SER A 415 20.36 -14.47 -22.16
N GLU A 416 19.85 -14.99 -21.04
CA GLU A 416 18.94 -16.13 -21.06
C GLU A 416 17.53 -15.70 -21.44
N HIS A 417 17.01 -16.20 -22.57
CA HIS A 417 15.64 -15.98 -23.01
C HIS A 417 14.66 -16.88 -22.28
N LEU A 418 13.56 -16.29 -21.81
CA LEU A 418 12.42 -17.07 -21.37
C LEU A 418 11.69 -17.64 -22.59
N THR A 419 11.46 -18.96 -22.60
CA THR A 419 10.81 -19.67 -23.71
C THR A 419 9.84 -20.72 -23.19
N GLY A 420 8.78 -20.99 -23.96
CA GLY A 420 7.73 -21.95 -23.61
C GLY A 420 6.38 -21.30 -23.35
N LYS A 421 5.47 -22.06 -22.73
CA LYS A 421 4.08 -21.62 -22.57
C LYS A 421 3.87 -20.66 -21.40
N VAL A 422 2.81 -19.86 -21.48
CA VAL A 422 2.24 -19.10 -20.36
C VAL A 422 1.16 -19.95 -19.71
N ASP A 423 1.18 -20.09 -18.38
CA ASP A 423 0.14 -20.82 -17.66
C ASP A 423 -0.01 -20.30 -16.22
N PHE A 424 -1.11 -20.66 -15.56
CA PHE A 424 -1.39 -20.20 -14.21
C PHE A 424 -2.28 -21.18 -13.46
N ARG A 425 -2.16 -21.21 -12.13
CA ARG A 425 -3.04 -21.97 -11.23
C ARG A 425 -3.39 -21.11 -10.03
N HIS A 426 -4.63 -21.18 -9.59
CA HIS A 426 -5.12 -20.43 -8.43
C HIS A 426 -6.10 -21.28 -7.62
N SER A 427 -6.06 -21.14 -6.30
CA SER A 427 -7.08 -21.69 -5.41
C SER A 427 -7.26 -20.78 -4.21
N TYR A 428 -8.51 -20.57 -3.81
CA TYR A 428 -8.82 -20.19 -2.44
C TYR A 428 -8.74 -21.43 -1.56
N VAL A 429 -8.07 -21.32 -0.42
CA VAL A 429 -7.91 -22.41 0.53
C VAL A 429 -8.34 -21.89 1.90
N ASP A 430 -9.19 -22.63 2.57
CA ASP A 430 -9.49 -22.40 3.98
C ASP A 430 -8.35 -22.97 4.83
N PHE A 431 -7.63 -22.07 5.49
CA PHE A 431 -6.51 -22.43 6.31
C PHE A 431 -6.86 -22.56 7.80
N SER A 432 -8.10 -22.35 8.23
CA SER A 432 -8.50 -22.54 9.63
C SER A 432 -8.33 -23.99 10.11
N HIS A 433 -8.54 -24.95 9.20
CA HIS A 433 -8.67 -26.38 9.54
C HIS A 433 -8.03 -27.34 8.52
N LEU A 434 -7.08 -26.86 7.73
CA LEU A 434 -6.40 -27.63 6.70
C LEU A 434 -5.62 -28.82 7.28
N GLU A 435 -6.02 -30.03 6.89
CA GLU A 435 -5.34 -31.28 7.26
C GLU A 435 -4.20 -31.61 6.30
N VAL A 436 -3.05 -31.99 6.86
CA VAL A 436 -1.84 -32.34 6.11
C VAL A 436 -1.21 -33.60 6.67
N SER A 437 -1.04 -34.61 5.81
CA SER A 437 -0.35 -35.85 6.12
C SER A 437 1.16 -35.67 6.01
N LEU A 438 1.87 -35.91 7.11
CA LEU A 438 3.32 -35.96 7.22
C LEU A 438 3.82 -37.39 7.15
N THR A 439 4.87 -37.64 6.38
CA THR A 439 5.62 -38.91 6.44
C THR A 439 6.76 -38.78 7.45
N LYS A 440 6.75 -39.59 8.51
CA LYS A 440 7.89 -39.70 9.44
C LYS A 440 9.02 -40.54 8.85
N GLN A 441 10.25 -40.32 9.33
CA GLN A 441 11.35 -41.28 9.14
C GLN A 441 10.92 -42.59 9.83
N GLY A 442 10.61 -43.63 9.04
CA GLY A 442 9.95 -44.86 9.52
C GLY A 442 8.62 -45.19 8.82
N GLY A 443 8.12 -44.34 7.92
CA GLY A 443 7.00 -44.66 7.02
C GLY A 443 5.59 -44.41 7.58
N ALA A 444 5.43 -44.22 8.90
CA ALA A 444 4.14 -43.86 9.48
C ALA A 444 3.69 -42.46 9.03
N ALA A 445 2.44 -42.35 8.57
CA ALA A 445 1.81 -41.10 8.20
C ALA A 445 1.13 -40.45 9.43
N GLU A 446 1.57 -39.26 9.82
CA GLU A 446 0.94 -38.45 10.87
C GLU A 446 0.10 -37.35 10.21
N VAL A 447 -1.19 -37.28 10.50
CA VAL A 447 -2.04 -36.18 10.03
C VAL A 447 -1.98 -35.04 11.05
N VAL A 448 -1.65 -33.85 10.57
CA VAL A 448 -1.65 -32.63 11.36
C VAL A 448 -2.67 -31.63 10.80
N LYS A 449 -3.13 -30.72 11.64
CA LYS A 449 -4.10 -29.70 11.26
C LYS A 449 -3.51 -28.29 11.42
N THR A 450 -3.89 -27.36 10.57
CA THR A 450 -3.71 -25.92 10.86
C THR A 450 -4.65 -25.48 11.99
N CYS A 451 -4.42 -24.27 12.49
CA CYS A 451 -5.17 -23.68 13.59
C CYS A 451 -5.86 -22.43 13.07
N PRO A 452 -7.04 -22.07 13.59
CA PRO A 452 -7.57 -20.71 13.44
C PRO A 452 -6.52 -19.67 13.84
N ALA A 453 -6.51 -18.53 13.15
CA ALA A 453 -5.49 -17.50 13.32
C ALA A 453 -5.36 -17.04 14.79
N ALA A 454 -4.12 -16.87 15.25
CA ALA A 454 -3.85 -16.26 16.55
C ALA A 454 -2.50 -15.56 16.57
N MET A 455 -2.43 -14.43 17.29
CA MET A 455 -1.21 -13.65 17.50
C MET A 455 -0.64 -13.94 18.88
N GLY A 456 0.66 -14.18 18.94
CA GLY A 456 1.38 -14.44 20.19
C GLY A 456 1.78 -13.17 20.93
N PHE A 457 2.35 -13.29 22.14
CA PHE A 457 2.78 -12.12 22.93
C PHE A 457 3.86 -11.28 22.25
N ALA A 458 4.85 -11.90 21.60
CA ALA A 458 5.91 -11.16 20.90
C ALA A 458 5.43 -10.34 19.70
N PHE A 459 4.17 -10.49 19.25
CA PHE A 459 3.52 -9.58 18.31
C PHE A 459 3.65 -8.13 18.81
N ALA A 460 3.30 -7.90 20.07
CA ALA A 460 3.31 -6.56 20.67
C ALA A 460 4.73 -6.06 20.99
N ALA A 461 5.75 -6.93 20.86
CA ALA A 461 7.15 -6.54 21.04
C ALA A 461 7.72 -5.83 19.80
N GLY A 462 7.07 -5.91 18.64
CA GLY A 462 7.60 -5.39 17.39
C GLY A 462 8.95 -6.02 17.01
N THR A 463 9.70 -5.33 16.15
CA THR A 463 11.03 -5.78 15.69
C THR A 463 12.09 -4.72 15.97
N THR A 464 13.34 -5.01 15.63
CA THR A 464 14.40 -3.99 15.66
C THR A 464 14.16 -2.87 14.63
N ASP A 465 13.37 -3.10 13.59
CA ASP A 465 13.04 -2.07 12.57
C ASP A 465 11.97 -1.09 13.06
N GLY A 466 11.23 -1.49 14.08
CA GLY A 466 10.14 -0.73 14.70
C GLY A 466 9.75 -1.44 15.99
N PRO A 467 10.40 -1.12 17.12
CA PRO A 467 10.12 -1.80 18.37
C PRO A 467 8.71 -1.48 18.85
N GLY A 468 8.11 -2.45 19.52
CA GLY A 468 6.82 -2.32 20.18
C GLY A 468 6.92 -1.46 21.44
N ALA A 469 5.96 -1.64 22.34
CA ALA A 469 5.88 -0.88 23.59
C ALA A 469 5.59 -1.80 24.76
N PHE A 470 5.70 -1.27 25.98
CA PHE A 470 5.43 -1.97 27.24
C PHE A 470 6.45 -3.08 27.53
N ASP A 471 6.09 -4.01 28.41
CA ASP A 471 6.95 -5.10 28.88
C ASP A 471 7.02 -6.29 27.91
N PHE A 472 6.53 -6.15 26.67
CA PHE A 472 6.59 -7.19 25.65
C PHE A 472 8.01 -7.38 25.12
N LYS A 473 8.42 -8.64 24.92
CA LYS A 473 9.74 -9.00 24.42
C LYS A 473 9.61 -10.06 23.34
N GLN A 474 10.54 -10.05 22.38
CA GLN A 474 10.62 -11.17 21.45
C GLN A 474 11.09 -12.43 22.16
N GLY A 475 10.59 -13.59 21.74
CA GLY A 475 10.93 -14.87 22.37
C GLY A 475 10.18 -15.17 23.66
N ASP A 476 9.10 -14.44 23.98
CA ASP A 476 8.23 -14.78 25.11
C ASP A 476 7.34 -15.99 24.76
N ASP A 477 7.64 -17.12 25.40
CA ASP A 477 6.92 -18.39 25.26
C ASP A 477 5.95 -18.66 26.43
N LYS A 478 5.90 -17.79 27.43
CA LYS A 478 5.06 -17.96 28.64
C LYS A 478 3.87 -17.02 28.64
N GLY A 479 4.07 -15.76 28.29
CA GLY A 479 3.11 -14.67 28.37
C GLY A 479 2.85 -14.20 29.81
N ASN A 480 2.98 -12.89 30.05
CA ASN A 480 2.72 -12.24 31.33
C ASN A 480 1.25 -12.45 31.83
N PRO A 481 1.03 -12.85 33.10
CA PRO A 481 -0.30 -12.97 33.71
C PRO A 481 -1.22 -11.76 33.54
N PHE A 482 -0.68 -10.53 33.62
CA PHE A 482 -1.45 -9.29 33.46
C PHE A 482 -2.10 -9.22 32.07
N TRP A 483 -1.33 -9.42 31.02
CA TRP A 483 -1.85 -9.38 29.64
C TRP A 483 -2.75 -10.56 29.31
N LYS A 484 -2.59 -11.72 29.97
CA LYS A 484 -3.56 -12.83 29.88
C LYS A 484 -4.93 -12.44 30.45
N LEU A 485 -4.95 -11.68 31.56
CA LEU A 485 -6.19 -11.14 32.12
C LEU A 485 -6.85 -10.16 31.14
N VAL A 486 -6.09 -9.21 30.59
CA VAL A 486 -6.58 -8.23 29.61
C VAL A 486 -7.13 -8.93 28.36
N ARG A 487 -6.39 -9.91 27.81
CA ARG A 487 -6.88 -10.75 26.69
C ARG A 487 -8.19 -11.44 27.04
N ASN A 488 -8.31 -12.05 28.23
CA ASN A 488 -9.49 -12.80 28.61
C ASN A 488 -10.74 -11.92 28.73
N LEU A 489 -10.59 -10.61 28.98
CA LEU A 489 -11.70 -9.65 28.92
C LEU A 489 -12.20 -9.40 27.48
N LEU A 490 -11.33 -9.54 26.47
CA LEU A 490 -11.70 -9.45 25.06
C LEU A 490 -12.26 -10.78 24.54
N LYS A 491 -11.44 -11.83 24.59
CA LYS A 491 -11.77 -13.21 24.18
C LYS A 491 -10.74 -14.17 24.77
N ALA A 492 -11.18 -15.04 25.69
CA ALA A 492 -10.33 -16.12 26.17
C ALA A 492 -10.20 -17.22 25.09
N PRO A 493 -8.98 -17.65 24.74
CA PRO A 493 -8.78 -18.74 23.78
C PRO A 493 -9.20 -20.08 24.38
N GLY A 494 -9.84 -20.93 23.58
CA GLY A 494 -10.24 -22.28 23.99
C GLY A 494 -9.04 -23.22 24.17
N ASN A 495 -9.24 -24.32 24.91
CA ASN A 495 -8.17 -25.32 25.15
C ASN A 495 -7.64 -25.95 23.86
N GLU A 496 -8.52 -26.19 22.87
CA GLU A 496 -8.10 -26.68 21.55
C GLU A 496 -7.19 -25.68 20.85
N GLN A 497 -7.55 -24.40 20.88
CA GLN A 497 -6.79 -23.32 20.25
C GLN A 497 -5.41 -23.14 20.90
N ILE A 498 -5.34 -23.18 22.24
CA ILE A 498 -4.07 -23.16 22.99
C ILE A 498 -3.20 -24.37 22.62
N SER A 499 -3.78 -25.57 22.59
CA SER A 499 -3.08 -26.80 22.22
C SER A 499 -2.63 -26.82 20.75
N CYS A 500 -3.39 -26.19 19.87
CA CYS A 500 -3.07 -26.09 18.46
C CYS A 500 -1.91 -25.10 18.23
N GLN A 501 -1.95 -23.93 18.86
CA GLN A 501 -0.96 -22.88 18.68
C GLN A 501 0.36 -23.12 19.44
N SER A 502 0.41 -24.05 20.38
CA SER A 502 1.59 -24.36 21.19
C SER A 502 2.89 -24.48 20.36
N PRO A 503 4.02 -23.86 20.79
CA PRO A 503 4.24 -23.21 22.09
C PRO A 503 3.80 -21.74 22.18
N LYS A 504 3.09 -21.20 21.19
CA LYS A 504 2.71 -19.78 21.18
C LYS A 504 1.79 -19.42 22.35
N PRO A 505 2.19 -18.49 23.23
CA PRO A 505 1.26 -17.90 24.18
C PRO A 505 0.37 -16.92 23.41
N ILE A 506 -0.92 -17.25 23.24
CA ILE A 506 -1.86 -16.42 22.49
C ILE A 506 -2.14 -15.11 23.24
N LEU A 507 -1.88 -13.98 22.59
CA LEU A 507 -2.28 -12.63 23.01
C LEU A 507 -3.62 -12.22 22.41
N LEU A 508 -3.85 -12.49 21.12
CA LEU A 508 -5.10 -12.20 20.42
C LEU A 508 -5.57 -13.42 19.64
N ASP A 509 -6.80 -13.88 19.88
CA ASP A 509 -7.38 -15.06 19.25
C ASP A 509 -8.17 -14.70 17.98
N THR A 510 -7.48 -14.07 17.02
CA THR A 510 -8.08 -13.35 15.89
C THR A 510 -8.94 -14.23 14.97
N GLY A 511 -8.65 -15.52 14.87
CA GLY A 511 -9.43 -16.48 14.08
C GLY A 511 -10.82 -16.75 14.69
N GLU A 512 -10.93 -16.67 16.01
CA GLU A 512 -12.17 -16.90 16.77
C GLU A 512 -12.90 -15.59 17.13
N MET A 513 -12.35 -14.44 16.73
CA MET A 513 -12.93 -13.12 16.93
C MET A 513 -13.68 -12.66 15.69
N LYS A 514 -15.02 -12.60 15.81
CA LYS A 514 -15.96 -12.36 14.69
C LYS A 514 -16.79 -11.08 14.82
N ILE A 515 -16.58 -10.29 15.87
CA ILE A 515 -17.35 -9.08 16.16
C ILE A 515 -16.42 -7.85 16.02
N PRO A 516 -16.84 -6.79 15.29
CA PRO A 516 -18.09 -6.66 14.55
C PRO A 516 -18.14 -7.50 13.24
N TYR A 517 -16.99 -7.95 12.76
CA TYR A 517 -16.80 -8.92 11.68
C TYR A 517 -15.43 -9.60 11.87
N ASP A 518 -14.99 -10.44 10.93
CA ASP A 518 -13.74 -11.20 11.02
C ASP A 518 -12.51 -10.33 11.32
N TRP A 519 -11.72 -10.75 12.32
CA TRP A 519 -10.48 -10.06 12.67
C TRP A 519 -9.29 -10.41 11.78
N ALA A 520 -9.27 -11.61 11.21
CA ALA A 520 -8.24 -12.09 10.31
C ALA A 520 -8.85 -12.90 9.15
N PRO A 521 -8.25 -12.91 7.95
CA PRO A 521 -8.64 -13.80 6.86
C PRO A 521 -8.42 -15.26 7.24
N THR A 522 -9.41 -16.09 6.92
CA THR A 522 -9.32 -17.56 7.03
C THR A 522 -9.16 -18.21 5.66
N ILE A 523 -9.72 -17.60 4.62
CA ILE A 523 -9.65 -18.07 3.23
C ILE A 523 -8.57 -17.28 2.50
N LEU A 524 -7.49 -17.96 2.14
CA LEU A 524 -6.32 -17.35 1.52
C LEU A 524 -6.17 -17.78 0.04
N PRO A 525 -5.88 -16.84 -0.88
CA PRO A 525 -5.54 -17.14 -2.27
C PRO A 525 -4.10 -17.67 -2.36
N ILE A 526 -3.95 -18.78 -3.06
CA ILE A 526 -2.65 -19.34 -3.45
C ILE A 526 -2.58 -19.34 -4.97
N GLN A 527 -1.51 -18.79 -5.56
CA GLN A 527 -1.41 -18.65 -7.00
C GLN A 527 0.00 -18.95 -7.55
N ILE A 528 0.06 -19.72 -8.61
CA ILE A 528 1.26 -19.94 -9.43
C ILE A 528 1.06 -19.23 -10.76
N LEU A 529 2.02 -18.41 -11.18
CA LEU A 529 2.13 -17.93 -12.56
C LEU A 529 3.35 -18.58 -13.21
N ARG A 530 3.22 -18.97 -14.48
CA ARG A 530 4.30 -19.53 -15.29
C ARG A 530 4.48 -18.70 -16.55
N ILE A 531 5.73 -18.35 -16.85
CA ILE A 531 6.15 -17.73 -18.10
C ILE A 531 7.36 -18.53 -18.60
N GLY A 532 7.14 -19.41 -19.56
CA GLY A 532 8.21 -20.28 -20.06
C GLY A 532 8.78 -21.17 -18.96
N GLN A 533 10.07 -21.02 -18.68
CA GLN A 533 10.81 -21.67 -17.58
C GLN A 533 10.84 -20.89 -16.26
N LEU A 534 10.19 -19.73 -16.17
CA LEU A 534 9.98 -18.99 -14.92
C LEU A 534 8.67 -19.41 -14.25
N VAL A 535 8.72 -19.60 -12.94
CA VAL A 535 7.57 -19.84 -12.06
C VAL A 535 7.56 -18.82 -10.93
N ILE A 536 6.49 -18.05 -10.83
CA ILE A 536 6.26 -17.04 -9.79
C ILE A 536 5.27 -17.62 -8.77
N LEU A 537 5.72 -17.77 -7.53
CA LEU A 537 4.89 -18.23 -6.41
C LEU A 537 4.32 -17.02 -5.68
N SER A 538 3.05 -16.71 -5.96
CA SER A 538 2.32 -15.62 -5.32
C SER A 538 1.78 -16.10 -3.98
N VAL A 539 2.35 -15.58 -2.89
CA VAL A 539 2.02 -16.01 -1.51
C VAL A 539 1.44 -14.86 -0.68
N PRO A 540 0.40 -15.10 0.12
CA PRO A 540 -0.35 -14.05 0.82
C PRO A 540 0.25 -13.65 2.17
N GLY A 541 1.58 -13.62 2.32
CA GLY A 541 2.24 -13.30 3.58
C GLY A 541 3.75 -13.10 3.48
N GLU A 542 4.37 -12.86 4.62
CA GLU A 542 5.80 -12.58 4.79
C GLU A 542 6.56 -13.84 5.20
N PHE A 543 7.10 -14.54 4.20
CA PHE A 543 7.88 -15.75 4.44
C PHE A 543 9.26 -15.38 4.96
N THR A 544 9.74 -16.06 6.00
CA THR A 544 11.15 -15.98 6.41
C THR A 544 12.07 -16.55 5.34
N THR A 545 13.35 -16.28 5.48
CA THR A 545 14.40 -16.76 4.59
C THR A 545 14.30 -18.27 4.39
N MET A 546 14.31 -19.06 5.47
CA MET A 546 14.29 -20.52 5.36
C MET A 546 12.91 -21.07 4.96
N ALA A 547 11.81 -20.44 5.39
CA ALA A 547 10.48 -20.83 4.92
C ALA A 547 10.34 -20.68 3.40
N GLY A 548 10.84 -19.57 2.84
CA GLY A 548 10.88 -19.31 1.41
C GLY A 548 11.78 -20.29 0.64
N ARG A 549 12.99 -20.55 1.15
CA ARG A 549 13.91 -21.57 0.58
C ARG A 549 13.24 -22.93 0.47
N ARG A 550 12.66 -23.42 1.58
CA ARG A 550 11.97 -24.72 1.60
C ARG A 550 10.80 -24.77 0.61
N LEU A 551 10.03 -23.68 0.46
CA LEU A 551 8.94 -23.61 -0.51
C LEU A 551 9.47 -23.67 -1.96
N ARG A 552 10.46 -22.85 -2.30
CA ARG A 552 11.08 -22.85 -3.65
C ARG A 552 11.66 -24.20 -4.00
N ASP A 553 12.42 -24.80 -3.10
CA ASP A 553 13.06 -26.10 -3.32
C ASP A 553 12.01 -27.21 -3.46
N ALA A 554 10.95 -27.17 -2.65
CA ALA A 554 9.85 -28.12 -2.74
C ALA A 554 9.11 -28.04 -4.08
N VAL A 555 8.80 -26.84 -4.56
CA VAL A 555 8.15 -26.63 -5.87
C VAL A 555 9.10 -27.03 -7.00
N LYS A 556 10.35 -26.56 -6.98
CA LYS A 556 11.37 -26.91 -7.96
C LYS A 556 11.55 -28.42 -8.08
N THR A 557 11.60 -29.13 -6.96
CA THR A 557 11.68 -30.60 -6.93
C THR A 557 10.48 -31.21 -7.64
N VAL A 558 9.26 -30.76 -7.35
CA VAL A 558 8.03 -31.33 -7.93
C VAL A 558 7.98 -31.12 -9.44
N LEU A 559 8.39 -29.94 -9.91
CA LEU A 559 8.39 -29.59 -11.33
C LEU A 559 9.44 -30.36 -12.15
N THR A 560 10.55 -30.76 -11.52
CA THR A 560 11.68 -31.43 -12.20
C THR A 560 11.71 -32.95 -12.04
N THR A 561 11.10 -33.49 -10.98
CA THR A 561 11.16 -34.94 -10.65
C THR A 561 9.79 -35.65 -10.66
N GLY A 562 8.70 -34.92 -10.90
CA GLY A 562 7.35 -35.49 -10.93
C GLY A 562 7.09 -36.45 -12.09
N ALA A 563 6.01 -37.23 -12.00
CA ALA A 563 5.60 -38.20 -13.02
C ALA A 563 5.38 -37.57 -14.41
N ASN A 564 4.94 -36.31 -14.42
CA ASN A 564 4.78 -35.48 -15.63
C ASN A 564 5.94 -34.48 -15.68
N LYS A 565 7.18 -34.91 -15.95
CA LYS A 565 8.36 -34.04 -16.07
C LYS A 565 8.10 -32.91 -17.07
N GLU A 566 7.62 -31.78 -16.59
CA GLU A 566 7.18 -30.67 -17.42
C GLU A 566 8.31 -29.67 -17.67
N PHE A 567 9.34 -29.70 -16.83
CA PHE A 567 10.52 -28.86 -16.93
C PHE A 567 11.81 -29.68 -16.87
N ASN A 568 12.80 -29.24 -17.64
CA ASN A 568 14.19 -29.67 -17.48
C ASN A 568 14.76 -29.08 -16.17
N SER A 569 16.04 -29.34 -15.86
CA SER A 569 16.72 -28.76 -14.69
C SER A 569 16.75 -27.21 -14.69
N ASN A 570 16.57 -26.59 -15.87
CA ASN A 570 16.58 -25.14 -16.05
C ASN A 570 15.22 -24.50 -15.75
N VAL A 571 14.79 -24.52 -14.48
CA VAL A 571 13.59 -23.83 -14.01
C VAL A 571 13.97 -22.78 -12.96
N HIS A 572 13.42 -21.57 -13.10
CA HIS A 572 13.59 -20.51 -12.11
C HIS A 572 12.30 -20.38 -11.30
N VAL A 573 12.44 -20.42 -9.98
CA VAL A 573 11.32 -20.26 -9.06
C VAL A 573 11.58 -19.01 -8.23
N VAL A 574 10.69 -18.02 -8.32
CA VAL A 574 10.71 -16.82 -7.49
C VAL A 574 9.50 -16.80 -6.56
N ILE A 575 9.65 -16.23 -5.38
CA ILE A 575 8.52 -15.96 -4.48
C ILE A 575 8.13 -14.51 -4.69
N ALA A 576 6.83 -14.25 -4.82
CA ALA A 576 6.24 -12.93 -4.71
C ALA A 576 5.46 -12.90 -3.39
N GLY A 577 6.10 -12.34 -2.35
CA GLY A 577 5.46 -12.16 -1.05
C GLY A 577 4.32 -11.14 -1.10
N LEU A 578 3.50 -11.11 -0.06
CA LEU A 578 2.47 -10.08 0.15
C LEU A 578 1.51 -9.91 -1.05
N THR A 579 1.14 -11.04 -1.67
CA THR A 579 0.37 -11.08 -2.92
C THR A 579 -1.09 -11.46 -2.71
N ASN A 580 -2.00 -10.74 -3.37
CA ASN A 580 -3.47 -10.88 -3.42
C ASN A 580 -4.21 -10.63 -2.10
N THR A 581 -3.64 -10.99 -0.96
CA THR A 581 -4.09 -10.63 0.39
C THR A 581 -2.88 -10.63 1.34
N TYR A 582 -3.14 -10.39 2.62
CA TYR A 582 -2.13 -10.40 3.66
C TYR A 582 -2.59 -11.24 4.85
N SER A 583 -1.71 -12.13 5.30
CA SER A 583 -1.92 -13.06 6.41
C SER A 583 -0.71 -13.10 7.35
N GLN A 584 -0.07 -11.95 7.57
CA GLN A 584 1.12 -11.81 8.41
C GLN A 584 2.30 -12.69 7.95
N TYR A 585 3.03 -13.27 8.90
CA TYR A 585 4.29 -13.97 8.68
C TYR A 585 4.13 -15.48 8.49
N VAL A 586 5.13 -16.09 7.86
CA VAL A 586 5.26 -17.54 7.74
C VAL A 586 6.69 -17.96 8.07
N THR A 587 6.87 -18.60 9.22
CA THR A 587 8.15 -19.15 9.66
C THR A 587 8.28 -20.66 9.40
N THR A 588 9.50 -21.19 9.50
CA THR A 588 9.69 -22.63 9.69
C THR A 588 9.15 -23.10 11.04
N PHE A 589 9.10 -24.41 11.28
CA PHE A 589 8.72 -24.92 12.60
C PHE A 589 9.76 -24.57 13.66
N GLU A 590 11.01 -24.67 13.26
CA GLU A 590 12.16 -24.47 14.11
C GLU A 590 12.20 -23.00 14.53
N GLU A 591 12.05 -22.08 13.59
CA GLU A 591 11.87 -20.66 13.88
C GLU A 591 10.62 -20.42 14.74
N TYR A 592 9.49 -21.08 14.44
CA TYR A 592 8.24 -20.92 15.19
C TYR A 592 8.43 -21.20 16.68
N LYS A 593 9.19 -22.23 17.06
CA LYS A 593 9.45 -22.57 18.47
C LYS A 593 10.14 -21.46 19.24
N MET A 594 10.89 -20.59 18.57
CA MET A 594 11.62 -19.50 19.23
C MET A 594 10.73 -18.33 19.63
N GLN A 595 9.48 -18.26 19.13
CA GLN A 595 8.50 -17.23 19.50
C GLN A 595 9.03 -15.78 19.43
N ARG A 596 9.94 -15.51 18.50
CA ARG A 596 10.28 -14.15 18.06
C ARG A 596 9.10 -13.53 17.29
N TYR A 597 9.22 -12.27 16.91
CA TYR A 597 8.14 -11.51 16.29
C TYR A 597 7.45 -12.28 15.15
N GLU A 598 8.22 -12.72 14.15
CA GLU A 598 7.72 -13.44 12.98
C GLU A 598 7.00 -14.75 13.36
N SER A 599 7.51 -15.44 14.38
CA SER A 599 6.96 -16.70 14.89
C SER A 599 5.62 -16.50 15.60
N THR A 600 5.46 -15.40 16.33
CA THR A 600 4.20 -15.06 17.02
C THR A 600 3.12 -14.54 16.09
N GLU A 601 3.52 -13.95 14.97
CA GLU A 601 2.62 -13.49 13.92
C GLU A 601 2.25 -14.56 12.90
N THR A 602 2.94 -15.72 12.93
CA THR A 602 2.57 -16.87 12.09
C THR A 602 1.27 -17.47 12.57
N TRP A 603 0.15 -17.09 11.93
CA TRP A 603 -1.20 -17.36 12.43
C TRP A 603 -1.56 -18.83 12.63
N GLU A 604 -0.89 -19.77 11.97
CA GLU A 604 -1.41 -21.15 11.89
C GLU A 604 -0.30 -22.21 12.00
N ASN A 605 0.30 -22.47 13.18
CA ASN A 605 1.31 -23.54 13.20
C ASN A 605 1.38 -24.47 14.41
N ARG A 606 1.35 -25.77 14.07
CA ARG A 606 1.97 -26.93 14.75
C ARG A 606 3.21 -27.44 13.96
N GLY A 607 3.98 -26.54 13.36
CA GLY A 607 5.30 -26.86 12.79
C GLY A 607 5.46 -27.37 11.37
N ILE A 608 4.57 -27.05 10.42
CA ILE A 608 4.54 -27.81 9.17
C ILE A 608 4.35 -26.94 7.92
N TRP A 609 4.31 -25.61 8.02
CA TRP A 609 4.12 -24.68 6.88
C TRP A 609 4.86 -25.05 5.58
N PRO A 610 6.19 -25.32 5.56
CA PRO A 610 6.88 -25.65 4.31
C PRO A 610 6.45 -26.98 3.68
N ARG A 611 5.99 -27.95 4.49
CA ARG A 611 5.47 -29.25 4.02
C ARG A 611 3.96 -29.21 3.73
N ARG A 612 3.20 -28.31 4.37
CA ARG A 612 1.76 -28.05 4.10
C ARG A 612 1.57 -27.42 2.72
N LEU A 613 2.35 -26.38 2.43
CA LEU A 613 2.42 -25.78 1.10
C LEU A 613 2.90 -26.81 0.08
N LYS A 614 3.86 -27.67 0.43
CA LYS A 614 4.25 -28.76 -0.47
C LYS A 614 3.07 -29.59 -0.94
N ARG A 615 1.97 -29.82 -0.19
CA ARG A 615 0.79 -30.56 -0.71
C ARG A 615 -0.15 -29.69 -1.55
N GLY A 616 -0.49 -28.48 -1.12
CA GLY A 616 -1.31 -27.54 -1.90
C GLY A 616 -0.63 -27.15 -3.21
N TRP A 617 0.65 -26.79 -3.15
CA TRP A 617 1.48 -26.52 -4.33
C TRP A 617 1.85 -27.79 -5.08
N ARG A 618 2.03 -28.97 -4.46
CA ARG A 618 2.12 -30.24 -5.22
C ARG A 618 0.85 -30.50 -5.99
N SER A 619 -0.32 -30.25 -5.41
CA SER A 619 -1.59 -30.38 -6.11
C SER A 619 -1.60 -29.40 -7.28
N LEU A 620 -1.36 -28.11 -7.04
CA LEU A 620 -1.34 -27.10 -8.10
C LEU A 620 -0.27 -27.38 -9.18
N CYS A 621 0.91 -27.88 -8.80
CA CYS A 621 2.02 -28.20 -9.71
C CYS A 621 1.84 -29.53 -10.46
N LYS A 622 1.28 -30.57 -9.82
CA LYS A 622 0.92 -31.83 -10.51
C LYS A 622 -0.18 -31.61 -11.56
N ASN A 623 -1.02 -30.59 -11.34
CA ASN A 623 -2.19 -30.27 -12.17
C ASN A 623 -1.87 -29.39 -13.40
N PHE A 624 -0.60 -29.16 -13.77
CA PHE A 624 -0.29 -28.40 -14.98
C PHE A 624 -0.71 -29.12 -16.28
N SER A 625 -0.90 -30.45 -16.24
CA SER A 625 -1.24 -31.29 -17.40
C SER A 625 -2.58 -32.04 -17.38
N GLU A 626 -3.36 -32.08 -16.29
CA GLU A 626 -4.38 -33.15 -16.12
C GLU A 626 -5.81 -32.78 -15.69
N ILE A 627 -6.24 -31.51 -15.64
CA ILE A 627 -7.63 -31.19 -15.25
C ILE A 627 -8.33 -30.38 -16.34
N ALA A 628 -8.83 -31.11 -17.33
CA ALA A 628 -9.92 -30.67 -18.21
C ALA A 628 -11.30 -31.22 -17.78
N ASP A 629 -11.39 -32.09 -16.76
CA ASP A 629 -12.67 -32.69 -16.35
C ASP A 629 -12.78 -32.85 -14.83
N ASP A 630 -13.42 -31.90 -14.14
CA ASP A 630 -14.22 -32.22 -12.94
C ASP A 630 -15.25 -31.11 -12.64
N GLY A 631 -16.30 -31.05 -13.46
CA GLY A 631 -17.37 -30.03 -13.44
C GLY A 631 -18.30 -30.05 -12.22
N ARG A 632 -18.03 -30.83 -11.16
CA ARG A 632 -18.94 -30.97 -10.01
C ARG A 632 -18.59 -30.13 -8.78
N LYS A 633 -17.39 -29.55 -8.68
CA LYS A 633 -17.01 -28.61 -7.59
C LYS A 633 -17.30 -27.13 -7.91
N LEU A 634 -17.53 -26.80 -9.18
CA LEU A 634 -17.76 -25.43 -9.64
C LEU A 634 -19.18 -24.92 -9.30
N ILE A 635 -20.17 -25.82 -9.29
CA ILE A 635 -21.59 -25.49 -9.06
C ILE A 635 -21.83 -25.14 -7.58
N PHE A 636 -21.16 -25.82 -6.65
CA PHE A 636 -21.26 -25.53 -5.21
C PHE A 636 -20.70 -24.14 -4.85
N ASN A 637 -19.63 -23.68 -5.50
CA ASN A 637 -18.99 -22.40 -5.19
C ASN A 637 -19.74 -21.18 -5.74
N ILE A 638 -20.43 -21.30 -6.88
CA ILE A 638 -21.21 -20.21 -7.46
C ILE A 638 -22.53 -20.02 -6.70
N GLU A 639 -23.16 -21.11 -6.26
CA GLU A 639 -24.37 -21.06 -5.43
C GLU A 639 -24.07 -20.55 -4.02
N GLU A 640 -22.97 -20.97 -3.39
CA GLU A 640 -22.55 -20.49 -2.07
C GLU A 640 -22.15 -19.00 -2.10
N TYR A 641 -21.47 -18.53 -3.15
CA TYR A 641 -21.14 -17.12 -3.35
C TYR A 641 -22.40 -16.24 -3.51
N LYS A 642 -23.38 -16.69 -4.30
CA LYS A 642 -24.68 -16.00 -4.44
C LYS A 642 -25.49 -16.04 -3.13
N ARG A 643 -25.42 -17.14 -2.39
CA ARG A 643 -26.10 -17.33 -1.10
C ARG A 643 -25.54 -16.38 -0.03
N ILE A 644 -24.21 -16.27 0.08
CA ILE A 644 -23.52 -15.39 1.04
C ILE A 644 -23.84 -13.93 0.75
N ASN A 645 -23.76 -13.49 -0.51
CA ASN A 645 -24.00 -12.09 -0.86
C ASN A 645 -25.46 -11.67 -0.57
N SER A 646 -26.44 -12.53 -0.88
CA SER A 646 -27.86 -12.24 -0.59
C SER A 646 -28.19 -12.28 0.91
N GLN A 647 -27.47 -13.09 1.70
CA GLN A 647 -27.66 -13.17 3.16
C GLN A 647 -27.06 -11.97 3.88
N ILE A 648 -25.97 -11.40 3.38
CA ILE A 648 -25.35 -10.19 3.94
C ILE A 648 -26.28 -8.98 3.75
N GLU A 649 -26.83 -8.79 2.55
CA GLU A 649 -27.75 -7.68 2.25
C GLU A 649 -29.06 -7.78 3.07
N LYS A 650 -29.66 -8.98 3.16
CA LYS A 650 -30.87 -9.18 3.97
C LYS A 650 -30.63 -8.97 5.47
N ARG A 651 -29.47 -9.38 6.00
CA ARG A 651 -29.12 -9.19 7.41
C ARG A 651 -28.82 -7.74 7.76
N GLN A 652 -28.17 -6.99 6.88
CA GLN A 652 -27.96 -5.55 7.05
C GLN A 652 -29.30 -4.80 7.10
N GLN A 653 -30.23 -5.13 6.21
CA GLN A 653 -31.56 -4.54 6.20
C GLN A 653 -32.34 -4.88 7.48
N GLN A 654 -32.33 -6.14 7.94
CA GLN A 654 -32.97 -6.54 9.20
C GLN A 654 -32.37 -5.86 10.44
N GLN A 655 -31.04 -5.73 10.51
CA GLN A 655 -30.38 -5.08 11.66
C GLN A 655 -30.71 -3.58 11.77
N VAL A 656 -30.92 -2.90 10.65
CA VAL A 656 -31.27 -1.47 10.62
C VAL A 656 -32.75 -1.25 10.90
N ILE A 657 -33.63 -2.15 10.47
CA ILE A 657 -35.06 -2.08 10.79
C ILE A 657 -35.29 -2.32 12.30
N LEU A 658 -34.52 -3.23 12.90
CA LEU A 658 -34.59 -3.54 14.34
C LEU A 658 -34.09 -2.39 15.23
N SER A 659 -33.42 -1.38 14.67
CA SER A 659 -32.92 -0.21 15.40
C SER A 659 -33.79 1.05 15.23
N PHE A 660 -34.87 0.99 14.46
CA PHE A 660 -35.82 2.10 14.36
C PHE A 660 -36.71 2.19 15.60
N ASP A 661 -36.86 3.40 16.15
CA ASP A 661 -37.87 3.73 17.15
C ASP A 661 -38.67 4.98 16.74
N GLY A 662 -39.77 5.22 17.47
CA GLY A 662 -40.51 6.48 17.41
C GLY A 662 -40.94 6.90 15.99
N PRO A 663 -40.80 8.20 15.62
CA PRO A 663 -41.22 8.72 14.31
C PRO A 663 -40.53 8.07 13.10
N ALA A 664 -39.34 7.46 13.29
CA ALA A 664 -38.63 6.74 12.24
C ALA A 664 -39.21 5.35 12.00
N LEU A 665 -39.59 4.64 13.08
CA LEU A 665 -40.30 3.36 13.00
C LEU A 665 -41.72 3.54 12.45
N ASP A 666 -42.43 4.59 12.88
CA ASP A 666 -43.77 4.93 12.38
C ASP A 666 -43.72 5.29 10.89
N TRP A 667 -42.73 6.07 10.47
CA TRP A 667 -42.49 6.38 9.06
C TRP A 667 -42.15 5.12 8.25
N TYR A 668 -41.27 4.25 8.75
CA TYR A 668 -40.90 3.01 8.09
C TYR A 668 -42.11 2.10 7.90
N ARG A 669 -42.87 1.80 8.97
CA ARG A 669 -44.10 0.98 8.92
C ARG A 669 -45.11 1.55 7.95
N SER A 670 -45.35 2.86 8.04
CA SER A 670 -46.29 3.56 7.17
C SER A 670 -45.87 3.60 5.69
N ARG A 671 -44.58 3.44 5.39
CA ARG A 671 -44.06 3.37 4.02
C ARG A 671 -44.04 1.93 3.52
N ASP A 672 -43.59 0.99 4.33
CA ASP A 672 -43.54 -0.44 3.98
C ASP A 672 -44.93 -1.00 3.65
N GLU A 673 -45.98 -0.56 4.35
CA GLU A 673 -47.38 -0.93 4.06
C GLU A 673 -47.94 -0.34 2.76
N ARG A 674 -47.36 0.76 2.24
CA ARG A 674 -47.88 1.48 1.06
C ARG A 674 -47.04 1.28 -0.20
N GLU A 675 -45.73 1.21 -0.04
CA GLU A 675 -44.75 0.96 -1.09
C GLU A 675 -43.50 0.35 -0.46
N ALA A 676 -43.38 -0.98 -0.55
CA ALA A 676 -42.26 -1.72 0.01
C ALA A 676 -40.92 -1.22 -0.55
N PHE A 677 -39.91 -1.14 0.32
CA PHE A 677 -38.55 -0.74 -0.06
C PHE A 677 -37.93 -1.80 -0.97
N LYS A 678 -37.38 -1.37 -2.12
CA LYS A 678 -36.91 -2.29 -3.16
C LYS A 678 -35.59 -2.98 -2.79
N ASP A 679 -34.68 -2.23 -2.19
CA ASP A 679 -33.37 -2.69 -1.76
C ASP A 679 -32.79 -1.76 -0.67
N TRP A 680 -31.60 -2.09 -0.18
CA TRP A 680 -30.91 -1.32 0.85
C TRP A 680 -30.61 0.12 0.42
N ALA A 681 -30.27 0.33 -0.86
CA ALA A 681 -29.96 1.66 -1.39
C ALA A 681 -31.21 2.55 -1.41
N ASP A 682 -32.36 2.01 -1.78
CA ASP A 682 -33.66 2.69 -1.77
C ASP A 682 -34.09 3.08 -0.35
N LEU A 683 -33.88 2.20 0.64
CA LEU A 683 -34.16 2.50 2.06
C LEU A 683 -33.27 3.64 2.59
N VAL A 684 -31.95 3.56 2.39
CA VAL A 684 -30.98 4.56 2.85
C VAL A 684 -31.23 5.91 2.18
N GLN A 685 -31.48 5.93 0.88
CA GLN A 685 -31.72 7.16 0.13
C GLN A 685 -33.01 7.85 0.58
N ARG A 686 -34.10 7.10 0.80
CA ARG A 686 -35.36 7.66 1.30
C ARG A 686 -35.26 8.14 2.75
N MET A 687 -34.48 7.47 3.60
CA MET A 687 -34.18 7.93 4.96
C MET A 687 -33.40 9.25 4.96
N LEU A 688 -32.35 9.33 4.13
CA LEU A 688 -31.53 10.54 4.01
C LEU A 688 -32.34 11.73 3.46
N ILE A 689 -33.31 11.51 2.58
CA ILE A 689 -34.20 12.56 2.09
C ILE A 689 -35.20 13.00 3.19
N ARG A 690 -35.71 12.05 3.99
CA ARG A 690 -36.73 12.33 5.01
C ARG A 690 -36.20 13.05 6.25
N PHE A 691 -34.99 12.72 6.70
CA PHE A 691 -34.48 13.12 8.02
C PHE A 691 -33.28 14.09 7.98
N ARG A 692 -32.89 14.59 6.79
CA ARG A 692 -31.83 15.59 6.67
C ARG A 692 -32.36 17.01 6.86
N SER A 693 -31.84 17.73 7.86
CA SER A 693 -32.01 19.19 7.99
C SER A 693 -30.81 19.90 7.35
N ILE A 694 -31.08 20.93 6.54
CA ILE A 694 -30.10 21.58 5.63
C ILE A 694 -29.34 22.76 6.28
N ARG A 695 -29.61 23.16 7.53
CA ARG A 695 -29.15 24.48 8.02
C ARG A 695 -27.97 24.59 8.98
N ASP A 696 -27.47 23.53 9.62
CA ASP A 696 -26.69 23.76 10.86
C ASP A 696 -25.25 23.16 10.93
N GLY A 697 -24.60 22.76 9.83
CA GLY A 697 -23.19 22.28 9.86
C GLY A 697 -22.96 20.91 10.52
N THR A 698 -21.69 20.45 10.63
CA THR A 698 -21.33 19.08 11.05
C THR A 698 -21.50 18.83 12.56
N SER A 699 -21.92 17.62 12.94
CA SER A 699 -22.20 17.25 14.35
C SER A 699 -20.98 17.38 15.27
N VAL A 700 -19.78 17.08 14.74
CA VAL A 700 -18.51 17.23 15.46
C VAL A 700 -18.19 18.72 15.68
N GLY A 701 -18.45 19.58 14.69
CA GLY A 701 -18.27 21.02 14.81
C GLY A 701 -19.17 21.64 15.88
N ARG A 702 -20.40 21.15 16.03
CA ARG A 702 -21.33 21.61 17.09
C ARG A 702 -20.95 21.13 18.47
N PHE A 703 -20.47 19.89 18.60
CA PHE A 703 -19.99 19.36 19.88
C PHE A 703 -18.75 20.12 20.38
N LEU A 704 -17.80 20.41 19.48
CA LEU A 704 -16.56 21.13 19.82
C LEU A 704 -16.76 22.63 20.08
N SER A 705 -17.92 23.19 19.73
CA SER A 705 -18.25 24.61 19.93
C SER A 705 -19.19 24.87 21.11
N ILE A 706 -19.59 23.82 21.85
CA ILE A 706 -20.48 23.97 23.00
C ILE A 706 -19.77 24.78 24.11
N LYS A 707 -20.43 25.83 24.61
CA LYS A 707 -19.97 26.64 25.74
C LYS A 707 -21.06 26.69 26.80
N GLN A 708 -20.67 26.71 28.06
CA GLN A 708 -21.64 26.89 29.15
C GLN A 708 -22.02 28.37 29.23
N GLU A 709 -23.16 28.71 28.64
CA GLU A 709 -23.73 30.07 28.69
C GLU A 709 -24.87 30.20 29.70
N THR A 710 -25.45 29.07 30.15
CA THR A 710 -26.56 29.03 31.10
C THR A 710 -26.29 28.05 32.27
N THR A 711 -27.35 27.53 32.91
CA THR A 711 -27.24 26.67 34.08
C THR A 711 -26.49 25.37 33.78
N VAL A 712 -25.84 24.80 34.80
CA VAL A 712 -25.06 23.56 34.67
C VAL A 712 -25.93 22.39 34.21
N GLU A 713 -27.20 22.34 34.64
CA GLU A 713 -28.13 21.28 34.26
C GLU A 713 -28.54 21.37 32.79
N GLU A 714 -28.81 22.57 32.28
CA GLU A 714 -29.11 22.79 30.87
C GLU A 714 -27.90 22.53 29.96
N TYR A 715 -26.71 22.96 30.39
CA TYR A 715 -25.46 22.65 29.68
C TYR A 715 -25.20 21.15 29.64
N ARG A 716 -25.40 20.44 30.75
CA ARG A 716 -25.27 18.97 30.78
C ARG A 716 -26.28 18.29 29.86
N ASN A 717 -27.53 18.73 29.87
CA ASN A 717 -28.56 18.17 28.99
C ASN A 717 -28.26 18.44 27.50
N TRP A 718 -27.71 19.61 27.17
CA TRP A 718 -27.26 19.93 25.80
C TRP A 718 -26.01 19.15 25.39
N PHE A 719 -25.05 19.03 26.31
CA PHE A 719 -23.84 18.24 26.15
C PHE A 719 -24.18 16.77 25.90
N ASP A 720 -25.04 16.16 26.72
CA ASP A 720 -25.46 14.77 26.58
C ASP A 720 -26.23 14.53 25.27
N LYS A 721 -27.04 15.50 24.85
CA LYS A 721 -27.79 15.45 23.58
C LYS A 721 -26.89 15.52 22.34
N LEU A 722 -25.83 16.33 22.38
CA LEU A 722 -24.83 16.39 21.29
C LEU A 722 -23.85 15.22 21.37
N LEU A 723 -23.46 14.78 22.57
CA LEU A 723 -22.61 13.62 22.83
C LEU A 723 -23.23 12.34 22.26
N ALA A 724 -24.55 12.17 22.41
CA ALA A 724 -25.28 11.04 21.81
C ALA A 724 -25.16 10.98 20.28
N LEU A 725 -25.04 12.14 19.61
CA LEU A 725 -24.87 12.24 18.15
C LEU A 725 -23.41 12.02 17.69
N VAL A 726 -22.45 12.01 18.61
CA VAL A 726 -21.02 11.71 18.38
C VAL A 726 -20.55 10.46 19.14
N ALA A 727 -21.49 9.67 19.69
CA ALA A 727 -21.22 8.53 20.57
C ALA A 727 -20.43 7.37 19.92
N PHE A 728 -20.30 7.34 18.59
CA PHE A 728 -19.35 6.47 17.89
C PHE A 728 -17.88 6.74 18.30
N LEU A 729 -17.57 7.92 18.86
CA LEU A 729 -16.23 8.33 19.31
C LEU A 729 -15.96 8.02 20.80
N GLN A 730 -16.90 7.38 21.51
CA GLN A 730 -16.94 7.35 22.99
C GLN A 730 -15.74 6.63 23.63
N THR A 731 -15.14 5.64 22.97
CA THR A 731 -13.96 4.92 23.51
C THR A 731 -12.65 5.71 23.39
N VAL A 732 -12.55 6.65 22.45
CA VAL A 732 -11.33 7.45 22.23
C VAL A 732 -11.33 8.68 23.14
N MET A 733 -12.49 9.29 23.36
CA MET A 733 -12.61 10.50 24.20
C MET A 733 -12.61 10.20 25.71
N MET A 734 -13.06 9.01 26.16
CA MET A 734 -12.94 8.63 27.59
C MET A 734 -11.48 8.55 28.04
N LYS A 735 -10.54 8.18 27.15
CA LYS A 735 -9.10 8.20 27.45
C LYS A 735 -8.49 9.61 27.45
N LEU A 736 -9.07 10.56 26.73
CA LEU A 736 -8.66 11.97 26.78
C LEU A 736 -9.20 12.68 28.03
N ALA A 737 -10.46 12.43 28.42
CA ALA A 737 -11.07 12.97 29.63
C ALA A 737 -10.36 12.48 30.91
N LEU A 738 -10.02 11.19 30.98
CA LEU A 738 -9.20 10.62 32.07
C LEU A 738 -7.76 11.17 32.10
N LYS A 739 -7.21 11.61 30.96
CA LYS A 739 -5.91 12.30 30.90
C LYS A 739 -5.99 13.77 31.35
N ILE A 740 -7.15 14.41 31.21
CA ILE A 740 -7.38 15.79 31.67
C ILE A 740 -7.66 15.83 33.18
N GLU A 741 -8.48 14.91 33.72
CA GLU A 741 -8.70 14.80 35.18
C GLU A 741 -7.44 14.40 35.95
N ASN A 742 -6.61 13.49 35.41
CA ASN A 742 -5.32 13.16 36.04
C ASN A 742 -4.31 14.32 35.99
N ARG A 743 -4.45 15.26 35.05
CA ARG A 743 -3.60 16.46 34.98
C ARG A 743 -3.99 17.51 36.03
N GLU A 744 -5.24 17.51 36.51
CA GLU A 744 -5.69 18.33 37.63
C GLU A 744 -5.37 17.72 39.00
N MET A 745 -5.42 16.39 39.14
CA MET A 745 -5.00 15.70 40.38
C MET A 745 -3.50 15.86 40.66
N VAL A 746 -2.65 15.70 39.64
CA VAL A 746 -1.18 15.88 39.78
C VAL A 746 -0.80 17.33 40.09
N ARG A 747 -1.58 18.32 39.62
CA ARG A 747 -1.40 19.73 40.03
C ARG A 747 -1.74 19.98 41.51
N LYS A 748 -2.65 19.18 42.08
CA LYS A 748 -3.10 19.29 43.47
C LYS A 748 -2.16 18.57 44.44
N GLU A 749 -1.54 17.48 44.02
CA GLU A 749 -0.55 16.73 44.82
C GLU A 749 0.86 17.34 44.78
N CYS A 750 1.21 18.11 43.74
CA CYS A 750 2.50 18.82 43.66
C CYS A 750 2.55 20.20 44.37
N GLY A 751 1.57 20.54 45.22
CA GLY A 751 1.65 21.71 46.10
C GLY A 751 1.73 23.08 45.40
N LEU A 752 1.37 23.18 44.12
CA LEU A 752 1.30 24.46 43.40
C LEU A 752 -0.08 25.09 43.54
N SER A 753 -0.36 25.64 44.73
CA SER A 753 -1.38 26.66 44.96
C SER A 753 -0.66 27.88 45.55
N SER A 754 -0.84 29.14 45.18
CA SER A 754 -2.00 29.83 44.63
C SER A 754 -1.59 31.27 44.27
N VAL A 755 -2.22 31.90 43.27
CA VAL A 755 -2.69 33.30 43.31
C VAL A 755 -3.78 33.36 42.22
N TYR A 756 -5.07 33.59 42.42
CA TYR A 756 -5.79 34.38 43.40
C TYR A 756 -7.05 33.64 43.87
N ARG A 757 -7.26 33.61 45.19
CA ARG A 757 -8.57 33.42 45.82
C ARG A 757 -9.07 34.82 46.22
N GLY A 758 -10.17 35.27 45.63
CA GLY A 758 -11.05 36.29 46.19
C GLY A 758 -12.48 35.73 46.17
N LYS A 759 -12.82 34.86 47.13
CA LYS A 759 -13.84 35.11 48.16
C LYS A 759 -15.15 35.68 47.59
N LEU A 760 -16.19 34.85 47.58
CA LEU A 760 -17.29 35.04 48.54
C LEU A 760 -18.10 33.75 48.72
N SER A 761 -18.50 33.60 49.99
CA SER A 761 -19.18 32.49 50.67
C SER A 761 -20.51 32.12 50.02
N PHE A 762 -20.92 30.84 50.10
CA PHE A 762 -22.12 30.43 50.84
C PHE A 762 -22.29 28.89 50.83
N LYS A 763 -22.59 28.34 52.01
CA LYS A 763 -23.05 26.96 52.27
C LYS A 763 -24.40 27.07 53.03
N PRO A 764 -25.23 26.00 53.12
CA PRO A 764 -26.50 25.96 52.42
C PRO A 764 -27.73 25.75 53.33
N ASN A 765 -28.91 25.82 52.69
CA ASN A 765 -30.22 25.28 53.08
C ASN A 765 -30.97 25.90 54.28
N ALA A 766 -32.17 26.43 54.02
CA ALA A 766 -33.44 25.88 54.52
C ALA A 766 -34.69 26.66 54.06
N LYS A 767 -35.65 25.90 53.51
CA LYS A 767 -37.12 25.94 53.67
C LYS A 767 -37.94 27.26 53.69
N ASN A 768 -38.99 27.20 52.84
CA ASN A 768 -40.42 27.50 53.07
C ASN A 768 -41.02 28.88 52.74
N THR A 769 -42.22 28.75 52.13
CA THR A 769 -43.47 29.54 52.24
C THR A 769 -43.79 30.70 51.26
N THR A 770 -44.74 30.38 50.35
CA THR A 770 -46.01 31.08 49.99
C THR A 770 -46.10 32.52 49.45
N THR A 771 -46.92 32.62 48.38
CA THR A 771 -47.95 33.66 48.04
C THR A 771 -47.45 35.05 47.62
N VAL A 772 -48.07 35.87 46.74
CA VAL A 772 -49.25 35.90 45.83
C VAL A 772 -49.18 37.29 45.12
N THR A 773 -49.76 37.43 43.91
CA THR A 773 -50.19 38.69 43.20
C THR A 773 -49.13 39.74 42.80
N ALA A 774 -49.30 40.61 41.80
CA ALA A 774 -50.13 40.76 40.59
C ALA A 774 -49.74 42.12 39.93
N ASN A 775 -50.20 42.34 38.69
CA ASN A 775 -50.38 43.62 37.95
C ASN A 775 -49.17 44.17 37.16
N GLU A 776 -49.20 44.10 35.82
CA GLU A 776 -49.82 45.04 34.84
C GLU A 776 -48.90 46.26 34.59
N THR A 777 -48.57 46.71 33.37
CA THR A 777 -49.48 47.11 32.27
C THR A 777 -48.68 47.45 30.98
N GLN A 778 -49.31 47.17 29.82
CA GLN A 778 -49.31 47.89 28.51
C GLN A 778 -48.02 48.14 27.69
N ALA A 779 -48.04 48.27 26.35
CA ALA A 779 -48.86 47.80 25.21
C ALA A 779 -48.35 48.54 23.94
N ASP A 780 -48.62 47.92 22.77
CA ASP A 780 -48.64 48.41 21.36
C ASP A 780 -47.65 47.61 20.48
N GLY A 781 -48.09 46.76 19.54
CA GLY A 781 -49.10 46.95 18.48
C GLY A 781 -48.34 47.34 17.20
N ASN A 782 -48.41 46.73 16.02
CA ASN A 782 -49.45 45.95 15.36
C ASN A 782 -48.83 45.21 14.14
N PHE A 783 -49.34 44.02 13.81
CA PHE A 783 -49.15 43.26 12.54
C PHE A 783 -49.94 43.93 11.37
N PRO A 784 -50.06 43.46 10.08
CA PRO A 784 -49.78 42.12 9.51
C PRO A 784 -49.35 41.98 8.00
N MET A 785 -49.10 40.71 7.62
CA MET A 785 -49.50 39.97 6.38
C MET A 785 -48.96 40.23 4.95
N ARG A 786 -48.26 39.18 4.46
CA ARG A 786 -48.42 38.38 3.20
C ARG A 786 -48.93 39.08 1.92
N THR A 787 -48.29 38.80 0.77
CA THR A 787 -48.75 37.80 -0.25
C THR A 787 -47.78 37.66 -1.45
N THR A 788 -47.71 36.42 -1.93
CA THR A 788 -47.02 35.78 -3.05
C THR A 788 -47.39 36.30 -4.45
N THR A 789 -46.46 36.22 -5.41
CA THR A 789 -46.80 35.82 -6.81
C THR A 789 -45.62 35.20 -7.55
N LEU A 790 -45.93 34.19 -8.37
CA LEU A 790 -45.06 33.37 -9.21
C LEU A 790 -45.30 33.68 -10.71
N ARG A 791 -44.28 33.33 -11.52
CA ARG A 791 -44.23 32.97 -12.96
C ARG A 791 -43.83 34.01 -14.02
N GLY A 792 -42.87 33.56 -14.85
CA GLY A 792 -42.72 33.84 -16.28
C GLY A 792 -41.62 32.96 -16.89
N VAL A 793 -41.95 32.12 -17.88
CA VAL A 793 -41.06 31.19 -18.62
C VAL A 793 -41.04 31.60 -20.11
N THR A 794 -39.97 31.21 -20.83
CA THR A 794 -39.80 30.87 -22.29
C THR A 794 -38.77 31.75 -23.03
N THR A 795 -37.58 31.27 -23.42
CA THR A 795 -37.09 30.46 -24.59
C THR A 795 -36.41 31.31 -25.69
N GLY A 796 -35.21 30.91 -26.16
CA GLY A 796 -34.72 31.19 -27.53
C GLY A 796 -33.26 31.63 -27.73
N ASP A 797 -32.38 30.66 -28.00
CA ASP A 797 -31.22 30.62 -28.93
C ASP A 797 -29.99 31.58 -28.92
N ASN A 798 -28.82 30.89 -28.89
CA ASN A 798 -27.56 31.13 -29.64
C ASN A 798 -26.68 32.37 -29.36
N ARG A 799 -25.51 32.17 -28.71
CA ARG A 799 -24.14 32.32 -29.29
C ARG A 799 -22.98 32.35 -28.26
N ARG A 800 -21.93 31.57 -28.61
CA ARG A 800 -20.47 31.76 -28.40
C ARG A 800 -19.84 31.48 -27.03
N GLU A 801 -19.28 30.27 -26.90
CA GLU A 801 -18.10 30.02 -26.07
C GLU A 801 -16.90 30.85 -26.60
N GLY A 802 -16.30 31.66 -25.72
CA GLY A 802 -15.02 32.32 -25.95
C GLY A 802 -13.85 31.39 -25.56
N PRO A 803 -12.64 31.58 -26.12
CA PRO A 803 -11.56 30.62 -25.97
C PRO A 803 -10.91 30.71 -24.58
N THR A 804 -10.85 29.59 -23.86
CA THR A 804 -10.01 29.44 -22.68
C THR A 804 -8.54 29.48 -23.09
N LYS A 805 -7.87 30.60 -22.80
CA LYS A 805 -6.42 30.77 -23.03
C LYS A 805 -5.66 30.09 -21.89
N ARG A 806 -4.85 29.08 -22.23
CA ARG A 806 -3.90 28.42 -21.33
C ARG A 806 -2.75 29.41 -21.06
N LEU A 807 -2.50 29.74 -19.79
CA LEU A 807 -1.37 30.59 -19.38
C LEU A 807 -0.06 29.91 -19.78
N SER A 808 0.92 30.69 -20.27
CA SER A 808 2.24 30.16 -20.63
C SER A 808 3.14 30.04 -19.40
N ASP A 809 4.11 29.12 -19.45
CA ASP A 809 5.03 28.81 -18.34
C ASP A 809 5.79 30.03 -17.79
N THR A 810 5.99 31.05 -18.64
CA THR A 810 6.58 32.34 -18.29
C THR A 810 5.70 33.20 -17.37
N GLU A 811 4.37 33.15 -17.52
CA GLU A 811 3.42 33.87 -16.66
C GLU A 811 3.27 33.19 -15.29
N PHE A 812 3.44 31.86 -15.24
CA PHE A 812 3.45 31.09 -14.01
C PHE A 812 4.75 31.27 -13.19
N GLN A 813 5.90 31.41 -13.85
CA GLN A 813 7.19 31.70 -13.19
C GLN A 813 7.27 33.13 -12.63
N SER A 814 6.73 34.13 -13.35
CA SER A 814 6.67 35.52 -12.91
C SER A 814 5.95 35.71 -11.56
N GLN A 815 4.88 34.96 -11.32
CA GLN A 815 4.16 35.01 -10.04
C GLN A 815 4.88 34.26 -8.89
N ARG A 816 5.75 33.30 -9.23
CA ARG A 816 6.53 32.53 -8.22
C ARG A 816 7.74 33.30 -7.71
N GLU A 817 8.36 34.14 -8.55
CA GLU A 817 9.60 34.85 -8.23
C GLU A 817 9.40 36.13 -7.39
N LYS A 818 8.18 36.69 -7.32
CA LYS A 818 7.89 37.86 -6.47
C LYS A 818 7.80 37.56 -4.96
N LYS A 819 7.90 36.30 -4.52
CA LYS A 819 7.69 35.92 -3.11
C LYS A 819 8.93 35.48 -2.32
N TYR A 820 10.13 35.48 -2.93
CA TYR A 820 11.36 35.08 -2.23
C TYR A 820 12.54 35.97 -2.61
N LEU A 821 12.60 37.16 -2.02
CA LEU A 821 13.85 37.91 -1.85
C LEU A 821 13.85 38.57 -0.47
N VAL A 822 15.03 38.51 0.15
CA VAL A 822 15.48 39.09 1.42
C VAL A 822 15.44 38.15 2.64
N GLY A 823 16.61 37.56 2.91
CA GLY A 823 17.05 37.22 4.25
C GLY A 823 18.31 38.02 4.60
N GLN A 824 18.40 38.53 5.82
CA GLN A 824 19.68 38.85 6.48
C GLN A 824 19.54 38.75 8.01
N GLN A 825 20.68 38.52 8.66
CA GLN A 825 20.90 37.99 10.00
C GLN A 825 20.51 38.89 11.19
N TRP A 826 20.49 38.25 12.36
CA TRP A 826 19.89 38.60 13.65
C TRP A 826 20.52 39.79 14.40
N LYS A 827 19.65 40.63 15.02
CA LYS A 827 19.76 41.07 16.43
C LYS A 827 18.44 41.70 16.92
N ASP A 828 18.15 41.41 18.18
CA ASP A 828 17.15 41.98 19.09
C ASP A 828 15.64 41.74 18.86
N LYS A 829 14.97 41.41 19.98
CA LYS A 829 13.54 41.16 20.12
C LYS A 829 12.76 42.45 19.80
N GLU A 830 12.11 42.50 18.64
CA GLU A 830 11.02 43.45 18.39
C GLU A 830 9.67 42.72 18.35
N LYS A 831 8.76 43.16 19.22
CA LYS A 831 7.34 42.83 19.21
C LYS A 831 6.74 43.27 17.87
N LYS A 832 6.11 42.37 17.12
CA LYS A 832 5.22 42.75 16.02
C LYS A 832 3.77 42.65 16.49
N GLU A 833 3.14 43.80 16.69
CA GLU A 833 1.70 43.93 16.90
C GLU A 833 0.93 43.65 15.61
N LEU A 834 -0.21 42.96 15.75
CA LEU A 834 -1.19 42.73 14.69
C LEU A 834 -2.06 43.99 14.55
N ARG A 835 -2.02 44.65 13.38
CA ARG A 835 -2.95 45.73 13.01
C ARG A 835 -4.11 45.15 12.19
N MET A 836 -5.35 45.46 12.57
CA MET A 836 -6.56 45.06 11.85
C MET A 836 -7.13 46.26 11.09
N LEU A 837 -7.43 46.05 9.80
CA LEU A 837 -8.10 47.02 8.93
C LEU A 837 -9.53 46.54 8.64
N VAL A 838 -10.48 47.47 8.57
CA VAL A 838 -11.85 47.22 8.11
C VAL A 838 -12.04 47.89 6.75
N VAL A 839 -12.51 47.12 5.78
CA VAL A 839 -12.80 47.58 4.41
C VAL A 839 -14.31 47.75 4.25
N LYS A 840 -14.76 48.95 3.87
CA LYS A 840 -16.18 49.21 3.60
C LYS A 840 -16.54 48.87 2.15
N GLU A 841 -17.83 48.67 1.87
CA GLU A 841 -18.33 48.26 0.53
C GLU A 841 -18.03 49.26 -0.60
N ASN A 842 -17.62 50.49 -0.30
CA ASN A 842 -17.12 51.47 -1.28
C ASN A 842 -15.61 51.35 -1.58
N GLY A 843 -14.90 50.41 -0.96
CA GLY A 843 -13.47 50.12 -1.22
C GLY A 843 -12.48 50.95 -0.39
N GLU A 844 -12.92 51.72 0.61
CA GLU A 844 -12.02 52.40 1.56
C GLU A 844 -11.63 51.47 2.72
N GLU A 845 -10.32 51.40 3.00
CA GLU A 845 -9.74 50.66 4.13
C GLU A 845 -9.47 51.63 5.29
N MET A 846 -9.98 51.34 6.50
CA MET A 846 -9.73 52.13 7.70
C MET A 846 -9.10 51.25 8.80
N GLU A 847 -8.07 51.77 9.45
CA GLU A 847 -7.39 51.14 10.59
C GLU A 847 -8.16 51.41 11.88
N ILE A 848 -8.45 50.35 12.66
CA ILE A 848 -9.04 50.53 13.99
C ILE A 848 -7.89 50.91 14.93
N ILE A 849 -7.88 52.17 15.36
CA ILE A 849 -6.95 52.67 16.39
C ILE A 849 -7.72 52.63 17.72
N GLU A 850 -7.28 51.79 18.66
CA GLU A 850 -7.69 51.91 20.06
C GLU A 850 -7.01 53.15 20.65
N GLU A 851 -7.80 54.18 21.01
CA GLU A 851 -7.30 55.30 21.82
C GLU A 851 -7.21 54.85 23.29
N GLU A 852 -5.99 54.63 23.79
CA GLU A 852 -5.71 54.62 25.22
C GLU A 852 -5.26 56.02 25.67
N TYR A 853 -6.10 56.65 26.50
CA TYR A 853 -5.80 57.85 27.28
C TYR A 853 -4.62 57.58 28.23
N TYR A 854 -3.48 58.24 28.02
CA TYR A 854 -2.43 58.40 29.02
C TYR A 854 -2.51 59.81 29.59
N ASP A 855 -2.78 59.91 30.89
CA ASP A 855 -2.42 61.11 31.65
C ASP A 855 -1.15 60.79 32.44
N ALA A 856 -0.09 61.53 32.14
CA ALA A 856 1.17 61.49 32.85
C ALA A 856 1.26 62.79 33.64
N ASP A 857 1.34 62.71 34.97
CA ASP A 857 2.11 63.74 35.67
C ASP A 857 2.53 63.41 37.11
N VAL A 858 3.78 63.83 37.38
CA VAL A 858 4.32 64.29 38.67
C VAL A 858 4.87 63.26 39.69
N LYS A 859 6.21 63.12 39.61
CA LYS A 859 7.26 63.42 40.63
C LYS A 859 7.03 63.15 42.13
N SER A 860 8.20 62.93 42.76
CA SER A 860 8.60 63.02 44.18
C SER A 860 8.58 61.68 44.93
N ILE A 861 9.75 61.09 45.22
CA ILE A 861 10.64 61.39 46.37
C ILE A 861 9.88 61.14 47.68
N GLU A 862 10.25 60.09 48.44
CA GLU A 862 11.22 60.26 49.53
C GLU A 862 11.60 58.92 50.20
N ILE A 863 12.87 58.87 50.61
CA ILE A 863 13.55 57.86 51.42
C ILE A 863 12.96 57.84 52.84
N ASN A 864 12.63 56.64 53.33
CA ASN A 864 13.18 56.09 54.58
C ASN A 864 13.04 54.57 54.63
#